data_AF-A0A3M7Q719-F1
#
_entry.id   AF-A0A3M7Q719-F1
#
_cell.length_a   1.000
_cell.length_b   1.000
_cell.length_c   1.000
_cell.angle_alpha   90.00
_cell.angle_beta   90.00
_cell.angle_gamma   90.00
#
_symmetry.space_group_name_H-M   'P 1'
#
loop_
_entity.id
_entity.type
_entity.pdbx_description
1 polymer ?
#
loop_
_entity_poly.entity_id
_entity_poly.type
_entity_poly.pdbx_seq_one_letter_code
_entity_poly.pdbx_strand_id
1 'polypeptide(L)'
;MLLLSQDSKYLFSTDETIINVYNAKSGDIVYKLSHTDTLDSNLSSKEVVIASICLNPFNKYQLLSFHANSTICLWDYEDGLLLKTFDCKLKINKIININSSIYAVGALKTSSNSDNDSNSFYRLLFDNSISKSNQTLEHELIVSNLSLNLDKSQISIDKNESYIAYIEGRKKIVISHFKYSSYTQKFKSKIELTCLALHPNEDCIATGTTTGKIIVWYNYLRSLLKKSDFDSDENNPKPTECVLHWHSLPVLSVFFTTEGSILLSGGHECVLVKWLFKSGQKDFKPRLGSPINNILASADNSLYITRHLDNTIHLIGANMKVVQTISTFLCPLFQTINKEILKNSNFTLYPTGLNYFNKMSCLVTNGKPGHLQFYSINSDKLLFNLDIVNENYISPENLNRPNVHTEIECLAFNSDSTWLATVERRDDSITTPETSLKFWYYDSTTNKFSLNTLVRHPHSFDQVTKIKFKPNENVLLSCGQDGCFKSWRLTKKFQSTSSNWVYHTSNGYRDMNPNNVEFLTLKNSDFVAVSFNYIVTLWKFEIDNSFSLVDDLMHCHFDEKIKFLQKFSQSNLIVVHEQSLNIWNFEHVVTSTEPLLHDTELKLNSNCVLSEPVDDVLFVKMINESQIVIISRKLVDFDDYQAKIKVSYIEKNKVSIEIKVIHEFELKTNGFLNFVMIPNPESNVADLENLNCFYTDNFGVVKKLKINNLAKNIDLDDSIWQNRKKLSKNLEESNLARIIGHNRLDDIRLGSADNFSSEQKNEFFESSLNKIENTPAFLMPKIGDFCFNVLKSMLVKQNEN
;
A
#
# COMPACT_ATOMS: atom_id res chain seq x y z
N MET A 1 2.34 8.70 12.76
CA MET A 1 2.83 9.93 13.45
C MET A 1 3.91 9.53 14.42
N LEU A 2 4.71 10.46 14.94
CA LEU A 2 5.74 10.16 15.94
C LEU A 2 5.64 11.10 17.13
N LEU A 3 5.94 10.59 18.31
CA LEU A 3 6.04 11.33 19.56
C LEU A 3 7.05 10.64 20.47
N LEU A 4 7.76 11.39 21.31
CA LEU A 4 8.71 10.85 22.28
C LEU A 4 8.18 11.09 23.70
N SER A 5 8.43 10.16 24.62
CA SER A 5 8.15 10.37 26.05
C SER A 5 9.01 11.51 26.60
N GLN A 6 8.56 12.12 27.69
CA GLN A 6 9.23 13.27 28.31
C GLN A 6 10.66 12.92 28.77
N ASP A 7 10.90 11.67 29.17
CA ASP A 7 12.20 11.15 29.57
C ASP A 7 12.99 10.49 28.42
N SER A 8 12.47 10.57 27.19
CA SER A 8 13.09 10.02 25.98
C SER A 8 13.33 8.51 25.97
N LYS A 9 12.70 7.75 26.88
CA LYS A 9 12.81 6.29 26.94
C LYS A 9 11.88 5.57 25.97
N TYR A 10 10.70 6.15 25.69
CA TYR A 10 9.70 5.53 24.83
C TYR A 10 9.44 6.39 23.60
N LEU A 11 9.36 5.74 22.45
CA LEU A 11 8.95 6.34 21.19
C LEU A 11 7.57 5.79 20.81
N PHE A 12 6.63 6.68 20.57
CA PHE A 12 5.28 6.34 20.12
C PHE A 12 5.20 6.53 18.61
N SER A 13 4.80 5.48 17.90
CA SER A 13 4.42 5.54 16.49
C SER A 13 2.96 5.14 16.31
N THR A 14 2.30 5.66 15.29
CA THR A 14 0.90 5.33 14.99
C THR A 14 0.77 4.67 13.63
N ASP A 15 0.09 3.53 13.59
CA ASP A 15 -0.24 2.74 12.41
C ASP A 15 -1.77 2.67 12.30
N GLU A 16 -2.38 3.60 11.55
CA GLU A 16 -3.83 3.80 11.37
C GLU A 16 -4.68 3.74 12.66
N THR A 17 -4.90 2.57 13.25
CA THR A 17 -5.72 2.32 14.45
C THR A 17 -4.92 1.90 15.69
N ILE A 18 -3.62 1.61 15.54
CA ILE A 18 -2.75 1.09 16.61
C ILE A 18 -1.67 2.11 16.95
N ILE A 19 -1.32 2.21 18.23
CA ILE A 19 -0.15 2.95 18.72
C ILE A 19 0.91 1.95 19.16
N ASN A 20 2.03 1.93 18.46
CA ASN A 20 3.18 1.13 18.84
C ASN A 20 4.05 1.93 19.82
N VAL A 21 4.27 1.38 21.01
CA VAL A 21 5.15 1.93 22.04
C VAL A 21 6.48 1.21 21.96
N TYR A 22 7.51 1.88 21.44
CA TYR A 22 8.86 1.34 21.32
C TYR A 22 9.73 1.78 22.49
N ASN A 23 10.61 0.90 22.96
CA ASN A 23 11.74 1.30 23.78
C ASN A 23 12.79 1.99 22.88
N ALA A 24 13.13 3.24 23.16
CA ALA A 24 14.07 4.02 22.35
C ALA A 24 15.48 3.45 22.33
N LYS A 25 15.90 2.75 23.40
CA LYS A 25 17.24 2.17 23.52
C LYS A 25 17.38 0.84 22.79
N SER A 26 16.41 -0.07 22.94
CA SER A 26 16.47 -1.39 22.28
C SER A 26 15.83 -1.39 20.88
N GLY A 27 14.90 -0.47 20.62
CA GLY A 27 14.08 -0.44 19.41
C GLY A 27 12.94 -1.47 19.41
N ASP A 28 12.73 -2.21 20.51
CA ASP A 28 11.67 -3.21 20.60
C ASP A 28 10.32 -2.57 20.94
N ILE A 29 9.25 -3.19 20.44
CA ILE A 29 7.88 -2.87 20.84
C ILE A 29 7.65 -3.40 22.26
N VAL A 30 7.23 -2.52 23.16
CA VAL A 30 6.84 -2.84 24.53
C VAL A 30 5.33 -3.10 24.60
N TYR A 31 4.53 -2.20 24.02
CA TYR A 31 3.08 -2.30 23.98
C TYR A 31 2.53 -1.91 22.61
N LYS A 32 1.37 -2.50 22.25
CA LYS A 32 0.52 -2.09 21.14
C LYS A 32 -0.82 -1.65 21.71
N LEU A 33 -1.10 -0.36 21.67
CA LEU A 33 -2.33 0.20 22.21
C LEU A 33 -3.38 0.27 21.10
N SER A 34 -4.54 -0.34 21.30
CA SER A 34 -5.63 -0.37 20.34
C SER A 34 -6.96 -0.15 21.05
N HIS A 35 -7.79 0.77 20.54
CA HIS A 35 -9.14 1.02 21.07
C HIS A 35 -10.17 0.02 20.52
N THR A 36 -9.82 -0.72 19.47
CA THR A 36 -10.71 -1.68 18.81
C THR A 36 -10.91 -2.97 19.61
N ASP A 37 -9.99 -3.33 20.51
CA ASP A 37 -10.10 -4.56 21.32
C ASP A 37 -11.25 -4.49 22.34
N THR A 38 -11.84 -3.30 22.55
CA THR A 38 -12.91 -3.04 23.53
C THR A 38 -14.27 -2.69 22.92
N LEU A 39 -14.42 -2.68 21.59
CA LEU A 39 -15.67 -2.26 20.92
C LEU A 39 -16.33 -3.39 20.11
N ASP A 40 -17.68 -3.40 20.11
CA ASP A 40 -18.51 -4.33 19.33
C ASP A 40 -18.18 -4.27 17.83
N SER A 41 -18.21 -5.44 17.19
CA SER A 41 -17.78 -5.73 15.81
C SER A 41 -18.49 -4.98 14.67
N ASN A 42 -19.31 -3.96 14.97
CA ASN A 42 -20.20 -3.28 14.03
C ASN A 42 -19.74 -1.85 13.65
N LEU A 43 -18.68 -1.29 14.23
CA LEU A 43 -18.13 -0.01 13.78
C LEU A 43 -17.26 -0.18 12.52
N SER A 44 -17.47 0.67 11.52
CA SER A 44 -16.66 0.68 10.31
C SER A 44 -15.22 1.10 10.63
N SER A 45 -14.23 0.43 10.03
CA SER A 45 -12.80 0.67 10.26
C SER A 45 -12.35 2.12 10.01
N LYS A 46 -13.09 2.88 9.20
CA LYS A 46 -12.83 4.29 8.90
C LYS A 46 -13.06 5.22 10.08
N GLU A 47 -13.92 4.85 11.04
CA GLU A 47 -14.26 5.73 12.15
C GLU A 47 -13.20 5.70 13.27
N VAL A 48 -12.42 4.62 13.38
CA VAL A 48 -11.48 4.42 14.51
C VAL A 48 -10.06 4.89 14.21
N VAL A 49 -9.81 5.50 13.04
CA VAL A 49 -8.48 5.97 12.63
C VAL A 49 -7.95 7.04 13.60
N ILE A 50 -6.71 6.89 14.04
CA ILE A 50 -6.01 7.82 14.91
C ILE A 50 -5.58 9.03 14.08
N ALA A 51 -6.16 10.19 14.38
CA ALA A 51 -5.84 11.46 13.75
C ALA A 51 -4.60 12.14 14.37
N SER A 52 -4.38 12.00 15.69
CA SER A 52 -3.21 12.55 16.37
C SER A 52 -2.95 11.87 17.71
N ILE A 53 -1.72 12.00 18.22
CA ILE A 53 -1.33 11.60 19.59
C ILE A 53 -0.63 12.77 20.29
N CYS A 54 -0.77 12.86 21.62
CA CYS A 54 0.02 13.78 22.44
C CYS A 54 0.23 13.22 23.86
N LEU A 55 1.28 13.67 24.56
CA LEU A 55 1.45 13.36 25.98
C LEU A 55 0.40 14.10 26.81
N ASN A 56 0.02 13.55 27.96
CA ASN A 56 -0.80 14.27 28.93
C ASN A 56 0.08 15.31 29.66
N PRO A 57 -0.22 16.61 29.59
CA PRO A 57 0.57 17.64 30.28
C PRO A 57 0.52 17.53 31.82
N PHE A 58 -0.50 16.90 32.38
CA PHE A 58 -0.69 16.79 33.83
C PHE A 58 -0.12 15.51 34.42
N ASN A 59 0.15 14.49 33.60
CA ASN A 59 0.75 13.24 34.04
C ASN A 59 1.71 12.69 32.97
N LYS A 60 3.00 12.64 33.35
CA LYS A 60 4.08 12.20 32.48
C LYS A 60 3.96 10.75 31.99
N TYR A 61 3.24 9.87 32.69
CA TYR A 61 3.06 8.45 32.33
C TYR A 61 1.84 8.17 31.45
N GLN A 62 1.13 9.23 31.04
CA GLN A 62 -0.10 9.09 30.28
C GLN A 62 0.02 9.64 28.87
N LEU A 63 -0.64 8.94 27.94
CA LEU A 63 -0.72 9.29 26.53
C LEU A 63 -2.19 9.53 26.14
N LEU A 64 -2.43 10.54 25.32
CA LEU A 64 -3.73 10.81 24.72
C LEU A 64 -3.68 10.45 23.23
N SER A 65 -4.66 9.68 22.77
CA SER A 65 -4.90 9.42 21.35
C SER A 65 -6.21 10.05 20.92
N PHE A 66 -6.21 10.69 19.76
CA PHE A 66 -7.34 11.42 19.22
C PHE A 66 -7.74 10.74 17.91
N HIS A 67 -8.97 10.28 17.85
CA HIS A 67 -9.52 9.53 16.73
C HIS A 67 -10.35 10.44 15.83
N ALA A 68 -10.46 10.07 14.56
CA ALA A 68 -11.19 10.84 13.56
C ALA A 68 -12.70 10.94 13.87
N ASN A 69 -13.26 9.98 14.61
CA ASN A 69 -14.65 9.95 15.08
C ASN A 69 -14.91 10.77 16.36
N SER A 70 -14.13 11.81 16.64
CA SER A 70 -14.21 12.66 17.85
C SER A 70 -13.89 12.00 19.19
N THR A 71 -13.50 10.73 19.17
CA THR A 71 -13.14 9.98 20.38
C THR A 71 -11.71 10.32 20.82
N ILE A 72 -11.50 10.53 22.11
CA ILE A 72 -10.19 10.74 22.73
C ILE A 72 -9.98 9.63 23.76
N CYS A 73 -8.88 8.90 23.66
CA CYS A 73 -8.55 7.83 24.60
C CYS A 73 -7.34 8.24 25.43
N LEU A 74 -7.44 8.04 26.75
CA LEU A 74 -6.37 8.25 27.72
C LEU A 74 -5.78 6.89 28.10
N TRP A 75 -4.49 6.74 27.87
CA TRP A 75 -3.73 5.52 28.07
C TRP A 75 -2.73 5.70 29.20
N ASP A 76 -2.55 4.66 29.99
CA ASP A 76 -1.30 4.42 30.71
C ASP A 76 -0.37 3.64 29.78
N TYR A 77 0.71 4.27 29.33
CA TYR A 77 1.62 3.63 28.38
C TYR A 77 2.72 2.80 29.07
N GLU A 78 2.90 2.93 30.39
CA GLU A 78 3.82 2.07 31.14
C GLU A 78 3.19 0.71 31.43
N ASP A 79 1.89 0.68 31.70
CA ASP A 79 1.13 -0.56 31.93
C ASP A 79 0.41 -1.07 30.67
N GLY A 80 0.31 -0.24 29.63
CA GLY A 80 -0.37 -0.59 28.37
C GLY A 80 -1.90 -0.61 28.48
N LEU A 81 -2.48 0.12 29.44
CA LEU A 81 -3.90 0.05 29.77
C LEU A 81 -4.69 1.28 29.27
N LEU A 82 -5.88 1.05 28.74
CA LEU A 82 -6.85 2.11 28.47
C LEU A 82 -7.49 2.56 29.78
N LEU A 83 -7.27 3.82 30.16
CA LEU A 83 -7.82 4.37 31.40
C LEU A 83 -9.23 4.92 31.18
N LYS A 84 -9.40 5.79 30.18
CA LYS A 84 -10.66 6.53 29.94
C LYS A 84 -10.83 6.87 28.46
N THR A 85 -12.09 7.06 28.07
CA THR A 85 -12.49 7.55 26.75
C THR A 85 -13.39 8.77 26.90
N PHE A 86 -13.14 9.80 26.10
CA PHE A 86 -13.90 11.04 26.03
C PHE A 86 -14.43 11.28 24.62
N ASP A 87 -15.53 12.01 24.48
CA ASP A 87 -16.01 12.52 23.19
C ASP A 87 -15.91 14.05 23.16
N CYS A 88 -15.17 14.59 22.21
CA CYS A 88 -15.02 16.04 22.05
C CYS A 88 -16.02 16.67 21.07
N LYS A 89 -16.85 15.87 20.38
CA LYS A 89 -17.79 16.31 19.33
C LYS A 89 -17.14 17.08 18.16
N LEU A 90 -15.81 17.01 18.03
CA LEU A 90 -15.02 17.61 16.96
C LEU A 90 -14.45 16.52 16.05
N LYS A 91 -14.56 16.70 14.73
CA LYS A 91 -13.78 15.91 13.76
C LYS A 91 -12.35 16.43 13.77
N ILE A 92 -11.48 15.74 14.50
CA ILE A 92 -10.09 16.17 14.72
C ILE A 92 -9.22 15.80 13.51
N ASN A 93 -8.48 16.77 13.01
CA ASN A 93 -7.48 16.59 11.96
C ASN A 93 -6.05 16.61 12.48
N LYS A 94 -5.77 17.45 13.49
CA LYS A 94 -4.42 17.57 14.09
C LYS A 94 -4.51 18.07 15.53
N ILE A 95 -3.64 17.57 16.40
CA ILE A 95 -3.45 18.10 17.76
C ILE A 95 -2.08 18.74 17.89
N ILE A 96 -2.01 19.81 18.69
CA ILE A 96 -0.77 20.47 19.08
C ILE A 96 -0.79 20.59 20.61
N ASN A 97 0.22 20.01 21.26
CA ASN A 97 0.45 20.16 22.69
C ASN A 97 1.56 21.19 22.90
N ILE A 98 1.31 22.19 23.73
CA ILE A 98 2.29 23.18 24.14
C ILE A 98 2.07 23.54 25.62
N ASN A 99 3.16 23.60 26.39
CA ASN A 99 3.13 23.81 27.84
C ASN A 99 2.18 22.83 28.56
N SER A 100 1.10 23.36 29.16
CA SER A 100 0.05 22.60 29.83
C SER A 100 -1.29 22.62 29.09
N SER A 101 -1.30 23.12 27.85
CA SER A 101 -2.49 23.30 27.03
C SER A 101 -2.48 22.35 25.83
N ILE A 102 -3.65 21.79 25.51
CA ILE A 102 -3.85 20.97 24.32
C ILE A 102 -4.77 21.71 23.36
N TYR A 103 -4.31 21.88 22.13
CA TYR A 103 -5.07 22.52 21.07
C TYR A 103 -5.41 21.54 19.95
N ALA A 104 -6.61 21.66 19.41
CA ALA A 104 -7.14 20.85 18.34
C ALA A 104 -7.45 21.67 17.09
N VAL A 105 -7.09 21.12 15.94
CA VAL A 105 -7.50 21.60 14.64
C VAL A 105 -8.54 20.64 14.10
N GLY A 106 -9.75 21.12 13.85
CA GLY A 106 -10.84 20.28 13.41
C GLY A 106 -12.09 21.08 13.06
N ALA A 107 -13.17 20.36 12.80
CA ALA A 107 -14.48 20.94 12.55
C ALA A 107 -15.53 20.40 13.53
N LEU A 108 -16.56 21.18 13.81
CA LEU A 108 -17.72 20.72 14.57
C LEU A 108 -18.49 19.67 13.78
N LYS A 109 -18.86 18.57 14.43
CA LYS A 109 -19.65 17.51 13.80
C LYS A 109 -21.09 18.01 13.57
N THR A 110 -21.43 18.37 12.34
CA THR A 110 -22.82 18.69 11.96
C THR A 110 -23.57 17.42 11.54
N SER A 111 -24.90 17.40 11.69
CA SER A 111 -25.74 16.27 11.28
C SER A 111 -25.90 16.13 9.76
N SER A 112 -25.48 17.14 8.99
CA SER A 112 -25.45 17.13 7.53
C SER A 112 -24.03 16.84 7.05
N ASN A 113 -23.83 15.76 6.28
CA ASN A 113 -22.57 15.44 5.59
C ASN A 113 -22.26 16.45 4.47
N SER A 114 -22.14 17.75 4.77
CA SER A 114 -21.62 18.73 3.83
C SER A 114 -20.10 18.76 3.95
N ASP A 115 -19.39 18.35 2.90
CA ASP A 115 -17.92 18.33 2.78
C ASP A 115 -17.23 19.73 2.87
N ASN A 116 -17.97 20.78 3.21
CA ASN A 116 -17.49 22.17 3.29
C ASN A 116 -17.32 22.67 4.74
N ASP A 117 -17.04 21.78 5.68
CA ASP A 117 -16.72 22.19 7.06
C ASP A 117 -15.33 22.84 7.12
N SER A 118 -15.30 24.16 7.32
CA SER A 118 -14.06 24.91 7.47
C SER A 118 -13.36 24.57 8.78
N ASN A 119 -12.10 24.12 8.69
CA ASN A 119 -11.27 23.84 9.86
C ASN A 119 -11.19 25.05 10.78
N SER A 120 -11.29 24.82 12.08
CA SER A 120 -11.14 25.84 13.12
C SER A 120 -10.15 25.37 14.19
N PHE A 121 -9.67 26.32 14.98
CA PHE A 121 -8.70 26.12 16.05
C PHE A 121 -9.39 26.16 17.40
N TYR A 122 -9.33 25.06 18.13
CA TYR A 122 -9.95 24.89 19.44
C TYR A 122 -8.91 24.62 20.51
N ARG A 123 -9.16 25.10 21.73
CA ARG A 123 -8.45 24.68 22.94
C ARG A 123 -9.29 23.64 23.66
N LEU A 124 -8.69 22.49 23.99
CA LEU A 124 -9.35 21.42 24.72
C LEU A 124 -9.17 21.65 26.22
N LEU A 125 -10.27 21.68 26.97
CA LEU A 125 -10.27 21.95 28.41
C LEU A 125 -10.22 20.64 29.17
N PHE A 126 -9.01 20.22 29.55
CA PHE A 126 -8.78 19.08 30.44
C PHE A 126 -8.76 19.58 31.88
N ASP A 127 -9.65 19.05 32.72
CA ASP A 127 -9.70 19.38 34.13
C ASP A 127 -8.91 18.34 34.96
N ASN A 128 -8.16 18.79 35.97
CA ASN A 128 -7.31 17.93 36.80
C ASN A 128 -8.11 16.94 37.65
N SER A 129 -9.39 17.24 37.92
CA SER A 129 -10.32 16.35 38.60
C SER A 129 -11.09 15.48 37.59
N ILE A 130 -10.44 14.48 37.01
CA ILE A 130 -11.09 13.51 36.11
C ILE A 130 -11.96 12.52 36.93
N SER A 131 -12.85 13.02 37.78
CA SER A 131 -13.67 12.23 38.72
C SER A 131 -15.17 12.53 38.64
N LYS A 132 -15.67 13.11 37.54
CA LYS A 132 -17.12 13.23 37.32
C LYS A 132 -17.56 12.68 35.97
N SER A 133 -18.70 12.01 36.04
CA SER A 133 -19.36 11.09 35.12
C SER A 133 -19.87 11.68 33.79
N ASN A 134 -19.27 12.77 33.28
CA ASN A 134 -19.67 13.34 31.99
C ASN A 134 -18.59 13.02 30.95
N GLN A 135 -18.93 12.12 30.02
CA GLN A 135 -18.05 11.58 28.98
C GLN A 135 -17.68 12.60 27.88
N THR A 136 -18.29 13.78 27.86
CA THR A 136 -18.06 14.81 26.84
C THR A 136 -17.04 15.84 27.30
N LEU A 137 -16.02 16.10 26.46
CA LEU A 137 -14.95 17.05 26.75
C LEU A 137 -15.29 18.45 26.20
N GLU A 138 -15.19 19.46 27.05
CA GLU A 138 -15.42 20.87 26.68
C GLU A 138 -14.26 21.43 25.86
N HIS A 139 -14.59 22.31 24.93
CA HIS A 139 -13.64 22.95 24.03
C HIS A 139 -13.99 24.42 23.80
N GLU A 140 -12.96 25.27 23.70
CA GLU A 140 -13.07 26.70 23.47
C GLU A 140 -12.58 27.03 22.06
N LEU A 141 -13.37 27.79 21.28
CA LEU A 141 -12.97 28.25 19.96
C LEU A 141 -11.99 29.43 20.10
N ILE A 142 -10.79 29.30 19.51
CA ILE A 142 -9.75 30.33 19.54
C ILE A 142 -9.67 31.07 18.20
N VAL A 143 -9.63 30.34 17.08
CA VAL A 143 -9.59 30.92 15.71
C VAL A 143 -10.55 30.17 14.81
N SER A 144 -11.45 30.86 14.13
CA SER A 144 -12.35 30.27 13.15
C SER A 144 -11.77 30.29 11.73
N ASN A 145 -12.27 29.39 10.88
CA ASN A 145 -12.09 29.40 9.42
C ASN A 145 -10.62 29.39 8.95
N LEU A 146 -9.82 28.48 9.53
CA LEU A 146 -8.47 28.18 9.06
C LEU A 146 -8.49 27.58 7.65
N SER A 147 -7.97 28.34 6.70
CA SER A 147 -7.79 27.88 5.30
C SER A 147 -6.52 27.04 5.18
N LEU A 148 -6.60 25.79 5.61
CA LEU A 148 -5.50 24.83 5.58
C LEU A 148 -5.44 24.04 4.27
N ASN A 149 -4.24 23.66 3.86
CA ASN A 149 -4.08 22.73 2.74
C ASN A 149 -4.52 21.33 3.15
N LEU A 150 -5.32 20.67 2.30
CA LEU A 150 -5.84 19.32 2.53
C LEU A 150 -4.73 18.24 2.63
N ASP A 151 -3.61 18.43 1.92
CA ASP A 151 -2.57 17.40 1.81
C ASP A 151 -1.61 17.33 3.02
N LYS A 152 -1.35 18.47 3.69
CA LYS A 152 -0.45 18.56 4.85
C LYS A 152 -0.77 19.81 5.67
N SER A 153 -1.33 19.62 6.86
CA SER A 153 -1.67 20.70 7.80
C SER A 153 -0.42 21.21 8.53
N GLN A 154 0.28 22.16 7.89
CA GLN A 154 1.48 22.81 8.44
C GLN A 154 1.09 23.97 9.35
N ILE A 155 1.24 23.74 10.66
CA ILE A 155 0.76 24.62 11.73
C ILE A 155 1.75 24.52 12.90
N SER A 156 2.06 25.66 13.52
CA SER A 156 2.84 25.78 14.74
C SER A 156 2.23 26.83 15.65
N ILE A 157 2.39 26.68 16.96
CA ILE A 157 1.98 27.65 17.98
C ILE A 157 3.23 28.20 18.66
N ASP A 158 3.17 29.46 19.08
CA ASP A 158 4.22 30.08 19.89
C ASP A 158 4.23 29.55 21.33
N LYS A 159 5.42 29.55 21.95
CA LYS A 159 5.61 29.10 23.33
C LYS A 159 4.76 29.86 24.34
N ASN A 160 4.45 31.14 24.10
CA ASN A 160 3.63 31.95 25.01
C ASN A 160 2.12 31.84 24.72
N GLU A 161 1.70 30.91 23.84
CA GLU A 161 0.28 30.70 23.50
C GLU A 161 -0.43 32.00 23.08
N SER A 162 0.29 32.85 22.34
CA SER A 162 -0.22 34.17 21.94
C SER A 162 -0.69 34.19 20.48
N TYR A 163 -0.06 33.40 19.61
CA TYR A 163 -0.39 33.33 18.19
C TYR A 163 -0.15 31.93 17.60
N ILE A 164 -0.85 31.66 16.50
CA ILE A 164 -0.71 30.47 15.65
C ILE A 164 -0.20 30.89 14.29
N ALA A 165 0.75 30.12 13.74
CA ALA A 165 1.26 30.29 12.39
C ALA A 165 0.91 29.07 11.54
N TYR A 166 0.39 29.28 10.33
CA TYR A 166 0.05 28.22 9.38
C TYR A 166 0.27 28.63 7.92
N ILE A 167 0.29 27.64 7.02
CA ILE A 167 0.44 27.88 5.58
C ILE A 167 -0.93 27.78 4.87
N GLU A 168 -1.32 28.84 4.16
CA GLU A 168 -2.52 28.95 3.32
C GLU A 168 -2.13 28.89 1.83
N GLY A 169 -2.75 28.00 1.06
CA GLY A 169 -2.59 27.92 -0.40
C GLY A 169 -1.15 27.72 -0.88
N ARG A 170 -0.33 27.01 -0.08
CA ARG A 170 1.10 26.72 -0.28
C ARG A 170 2.07 27.91 -0.43
N LYS A 171 1.61 29.15 -0.52
CA LYS A 171 2.49 30.34 -0.70
C LYS A 171 2.30 31.42 0.34
N LYS A 172 1.27 31.34 1.19
CA LYS A 172 0.99 32.35 2.20
C LYS A 172 1.25 31.80 3.59
N ILE A 173 1.98 32.56 4.41
CA ILE A 173 2.11 32.32 5.85
C ILE A 173 1.07 33.21 6.51
N VAL A 174 0.22 32.62 7.34
CA VAL A 174 -0.81 33.32 8.08
C VAL A 174 -0.50 33.21 9.56
N ILE A 175 -0.54 34.35 10.25
CA ILE A 175 -0.32 34.45 11.69
C ILE A 175 -1.54 35.08 12.31
N SER A 176 -2.20 34.36 13.22
CA SER A 176 -3.42 34.82 13.89
C SER A 176 -3.19 34.87 15.39
N HIS A 177 -3.57 35.99 16.01
CA HIS A 177 -3.46 36.19 17.46
C HIS A 177 -4.67 35.61 18.20
N PHE A 178 -4.47 34.98 19.36
CA PHE A 178 -5.55 34.29 20.09
C PHE A 178 -6.56 35.27 20.70
N LYS A 179 -6.09 36.32 21.38
CA LYS A 179 -6.99 37.32 22.01
C LYS A 179 -7.65 38.28 21.02
N TYR A 180 -7.08 38.39 19.83
CA TYR A 180 -7.44 39.40 18.86
C TYR A 180 -7.56 38.73 17.50
N SER A 181 -8.57 37.88 17.32
CA SER A 181 -8.75 37.05 16.12
C SER A 181 -8.85 37.87 14.82
N SER A 182 -9.29 39.13 14.90
CA SER A 182 -9.27 40.10 13.80
C SER A 182 -7.86 40.53 13.38
N TYR A 183 -6.85 40.34 14.23
CA TYR A 183 -5.45 40.67 13.97
C TYR A 183 -4.76 39.46 13.37
N THR A 184 -5.00 39.28 12.07
CA THR A 184 -4.34 38.28 11.25
C THR A 184 -3.38 38.96 10.28
N GLN A 185 -2.12 38.52 10.29
CA GLN A 185 -1.12 38.94 9.31
C GLN A 185 -0.90 37.86 8.27
N LYS A 186 -0.67 38.29 7.03
CA LYS A 186 -0.40 37.39 5.91
C LYS A 186 0.88 37.82 5.21
N PHE A 187 1.81 36.90 5.06
CA PHE A 187 3.04 37.08 4.28
C PHE A 187 3.01 36.16 3.08
N LYS A 188 3.33 36.69 1.90
CA LYS A 188 3.36 35.90 0.67
C LYS A 188 4.80 35.58 0.31
N SER A 189 5.10 34.29 0.28
CA SER A 189 6.35 33.77 -0.27
C SER A 189 6.28 33.76 -1.80
N LYS A 190 7.42 34.03 -2.44
CA LYS A 190 7.60 33.86 -3.90
C LYS A 190 7.63 32.38 -4.30
N ILE A 191 8.07 31.52 -3.38
CA ILE A 191 8.28 30.08 -3.59
C ILE A 191 7.27 29.30 -2.76
N GLU A 192 6.84 28.14 -3.27
CA GLU A 192 5.95 27.25 -2.53
C GLU A 192 6.61 26.72 -1.27
N LEU A 193 5.86 26.81 -0.18
CA LEU A 193 6.24 26.42 1.16
C LEU A 193 5.75 25.01 1.45
N THR A 194 6.62 24.20 2.03
CA THR A 194 6.41 22.76 2.26
C THR A 194 6.28 22.42 3.73
N CYS A 195 6.98 23.15 4.61
CA CYS A 195 6.97 22.97 6.06
C CYS A 195 7.17 24.29 6.80
N LEU A 196 6.76 24.35 8.07
CA LEU A 196 6.82 25.53 8.92
C LEU A 196 7.18 25.12 10.36
N ALA A 197 8.04 25.90 11.02
CA ALA A 197 8.34 25.78 12.44
C ALA A 197 8.52 27.18 13.07
N LEU A 198 7.92 27.40 14.24
CA LEU A 198 8.18 28.57 15.08
C LEU A 198 9.41 28.31 15.95
N HIS A 199 10.24 29.33 16.13
CA HIS A 199 11.33 29.26 17.10
C HIS A 199 10.76 29.44 18.52
N PRO A 200 11.27 28.68 19.52
CA PRO A 200 10.63 28.63 20.85
C PRO A 200 10.80 29.90 21.70
N ASN A 201 11.81 30.72 21.45
CA ASN A 201 12.13 31.89 22.31
C ASN A 201 12.21 33.22 21.55
N GLU A 202 12.91 33.27 20.42
CA GLU A 202 13.00 34.43 19.52
C GLU A 202 11.83 34.50 18.53
N ASP A 203 11.40 35.72 18.18
CA ASP A 203 10.33 36.00 17.20
C ASP A 203 10.80 35.73 15.75
N CYS A 204 11.00 34.46 15.43
CA CYS A 204 11.28 34.03 14.07
C CYS A 204 10.51 32.76 13.67
N ILE A 205 10.16 32.69 12.38
CA ILE A 205 9.54 31.53 11.75
C ILE A 205 10.52 30.95 10.75
N ALA A 206 10.76 29.65 10.77
CA ALA A 206 11.46 28.96 9.69
C ALA A 206 10.44 28.25 8.78
N THR A 207 10.60 28.42 7.46
CA THR A 207 9.80 27.73 6.46
C THR A 207 10.68 27.04 5.44
N GLY A 208 10.37 25.79 5.11
CA GLY A 208 11.00 25.08 4.01
C GLY A 208 10.28 25.35 2.69
N THR A 209 11.01 25.25 1.58
CA THR A 209 10.46 25.48 0.24
C THR A 209 10.62 24.26 -0.68
N THR A 210 9.86 24.25 -1.78
CA THR A 210 10.00 23.25 -2.86
C THR A 210 11.34 23.33 -3.59
N THR A 211 12.06 24.45 -3.48
CA THR A 211 13.39 24.64 -4.10
C THR A 211 14.56 24.26 -3.19
N GLY A 212 14.31 23.69 -2.02
CA GLY A 212 15.36 23.32 -1.05
C GLY A 212 15.88 24.47 -0.18
N LYS A 213 15.44 25.70 -0.42
CA LYS A 213 15.71 26.83 0.48
C LYS A 213 14.88 26.73 1.75
N ILE A 214 15.49 27.17 2.86
CA ILE A 214 14.81 27.44 4.12
C ILE A 214 14.82 28.96 4.30
N ILE A 215 13.64 29.54 4.45
CA ILE A 215 13.46 30.98 4.67
C ILE A 215 13.13 31.18 6.14
N VAL A 216 13.95 31.95 6.84
CA VAL A 216 13.73 32.41 8.22
C VAL A 216 13.18 33.83 8.18
N TRP A 217 12.01 34.02 8.76
CA TRP A 217 11.27 35.28 8.79
C TRP A 217 11.42 35.92 10.16
N TYR A 218 12.07 37.07 10.23
CA TYR A 218 12.24 37.85 11.46
C TYR A 218 11.29 39.04 11.51
N ASN A 219 11.03 39.52 12.72
CA ASN A 219 10.25 40.73 12.99
C ASN A 219 8.83 40.71 12.39
N TYR A 220 8.25 39.52 12.20
CA TYR A 220 6.90 39.40 11.63
C TYR A 220 5.84 40.07 12.52
N LEU A 221 6.00 40.01 13.85
CA LEU A 221 5.09 40.65 14.81
C LEU A 221 5.20 42.19 14.85
N ARG A 222 6.25 42.81 14.29
CA ARG A 222 6.50 44.26 14.45
C ARG A 222 5.42 45.12 13.79
N SER A 223 4.74 44.60 12.77
CA SER A 223 3.57 45.24 12.15
C SER A 223 2.29 45.11 13.02
N LEU A 224 2.20 44.14 13.95
CA LEU A 224 1.06 44.03 14.88
C LEU A 224 1.10 45.09 15.97
N LEU A 225 2.30 45.39 16.49
CA LEU A 225 2.49 46.32 17.61
C LEU A 225 2.32 47.80 17.23
N LYS A 226 2.42 48.16 15.94
CA LYS A 226 2.39 49.57 15.47
C LYS A 226 1.03 50.07 14.99
N LYS A 227 0.01 49.22 14.88
CA LYS A 227 -1.34 49.66 14.45
C LYS A 227 -2.10 50.47 15.51
N SER A 228 -1.53 50.69 16.70
CA SER A 228 -2.07 51.60 17.71
C SER A 228 -1.79 53.08 17.43
N ASP A 229 -0.83 53.39 16.54
CA ASP A 229 -0.47 54.78 16.21
C ASP A 229 -0.80 55.05 14.73
N PHE A 230 -1.57 56.12 14.52
CA PHE A 230 -1.96 56.67 13.23
C PHE A 230 -0.79 56.68 12.24
N ASP A 231 -0.83 55.87 11.19
CA ASP A 231 -0.30 56.23 9.85
C ASP A 231 -0.66 55.18 8.78
N SER A 232 -0.89 55.70 7.57
CA SER A 232 -1.44 55.09 6.36
C SER A 232 -0.84 53.76 5.88
N ASP A 233 -1.71 52.96 5.25
CA ASP A 233 -1.58 51.58 4.72
C ASP A 233 -0.38 51.25 3.78
N GLU A 234 0.56 52.16 3.51
CA GLU A 234 1.68 51.90 2.58
C GLU A 234 2.98 51.42 3.24
N ASN A 235 3.13 51.55 4.57
CA ASN A 235 4.36 51.21 5.29
C ASN A 235 4.19 50.08 6.32
N ASN A 236 3.44 49.02 5.99
CA ASN A 236 3.53 47.80 6.80
C ASN A 236 4.96 47.24 6.69
N PRO A 237 5.75 47.19 7.78
CA PRO A 237 7.12 46.71 7.71
C PRO A 237 7.11 45.25 7.26
N LYS A 238 7.68 45.00 6.08
CA LYS A 238 7.88 43.64 5.58
C LYS A 238 8.79 42.88 6.55
N PRO A 239 8.52 41.58 6.80
CA PRO A 239 9.40 40.77 7.62
C PRO A 239 10.79 40.74 6.97
N THR A 240 11.83 40.68 7.80
CA THR A 240 13.19 40.52 7.29
C THR A 240 13.42 39.04 7.00
N GLU A 241 13.83 38.72 5.77
CA GLU A 241 14.04 37.34 5.31
C GLU A 241 15.52 36.99 5.36
N CYS A 242 15.86 35.86 5.98
CA CYS A 242 17.17 35.23 5.90
C CYS A 242 17.02 33.87 5.21
N VAL A 243 17.93 33.53 4.29
CA VAL A 243 17.86 32.29 3.52
C VAL A 243 19.00 31.37 3.92
N LEU A 244 18.65 30.18 4.43
CA LEU A 244 19.56 29.07 4.62
C LEU A 244 19.40 28.10 3.43
N HIS A 245 20.51 27.78 2.76
CA HIS A 245 20.47 26.97 1.55
C HIS A 245 21.55 25.88 1.60
N TRP A 246 21.08 24.64 1.49
CA TRP A 246 21.92 23.44 1.36
C TRP A 246 21.18 22.36 0.59
N HIS A 247 19.88 22.17 0.87
CA HIS A 247 19.06 21.22 0.13
C HIS A 247 18.89 21.68 -1.33
N SER A 248 19.07 20.76 -2.26
CA SER A 248 18.81 20.91 -3.70
C SER A 248 17.37 20.54 -4.07
N LEU A 249 16.72 19.70 -3.27
CA LEU A 249 15.36 19.21 -3.42
C LEU A 249 14.42 19.77 -2.34
N PRO A 250 13.09 19.61 -2.45
CA PRO A 250 12.15 20.11 -1.45
C PRO A 250 12.51 19.73 -0.01
N VAL A 251 12.49 20.73 0.88
CA VAL A 251 12.61 20.51 2.33
C VAL A 251 11.27 20.01 2.83
N LEU A 252 11.20 18.82 3.44
CA LEU A 252 9.91 18.23 3.85
C LEU A 252 9.60 18.47 5.33
N SER A 253 10.63 18.71 6.14
CA SER A 253 10.52 18.98 7.57
C SER A 253 11.60 19.94 8.04
N VAL A 254 11.21 20.87 8.90
CA VAL A 254 12.09 21.73 9.69
C VAL A 254 11.63 21.66 11.14
N PHE A 255 12.56 21.65 12.09
CA PHE A 255 12.25 21.52 13.51
C PHE A 255 13.28 22.28 14.36
N PHE A 256 12.83 23.14 15.26
CA PHE A 256 13.71 23.78 16.25
C PHE A 256 13.83 22.93 17.51
N THR A 257 15.04 22.84 18.06
CA THR A 257 15.23 22.26 19.39
C THR A 257 14.50 23.06 20.47
N THR A 258 14.24 22.47 21.63
CA THR A 258 13.52 23.11 22.76
C THR A 258 14.14 24.43 23.21
N GLU A 259 15.47 24.55 23.13
CA GLU A 259 16.22 25.76 23.44
C GLU A 259 16.24 26.77 22.29
N GLY A 260 15.97 26.34 21.06
CA GLY A 260 16.05 27.15 19.84
C GLY A 260 17.48 27.37 19.31
N SER A 261 18.50 26.82 19.99
CA SER A 261 19.90 26.94 19.59
C SER A 261 20.21 26.26 18.24
N ILE A 262 19.44 25.23 17.89
CA ILE A 262 19.65 24.39 16.72
C ILE A 262 18.35 24.32 15.90
N LEU A 263 18.50 24.48 14.58
CA LEU A 263 17.47 24.18 13.61
C LEU A 263 17.85 22.87 12.89
N LEU A 264 16.93 21.91 12.85
CA LEU A 264 17.07 20.67 12.09
C LEU A 264 16.28 20.77 10.80
N SER A 265 16.82 20.25 9.70
CA SER A 265 16.10 20.16 8.43
C SER A 265 16.35 18.84 7.72
N GLY A 266 15.36 18.40 6.94
CA GLY A 266 15.40 17.17 6.18
C GLY A 266 14.44 17.20 5.00
N GLY A 267 14.76 16.42 3.98
CA GLY A 267 14.00 16.38 2.74
C GLY A 267 14.34 15.17 1.88
N HIS A 268 14.21 15.33 0.57
CA HIS A 268 14.30 14.24 -0.40
C HIS A 268 15.72 13.67 -0.61
N GLU A 269 16.75 14.37 -0.16
CA GLU A 269 18.16 13.94 -0.30
C GLU A 269 18.57 12.85 0.71
N CYS A 270 17.66 12.45 1.60
CA CYS A 270 17.93 11.47 2.66
C CYS A 270 19.05 11.92 3.62
N VAL A 271 19.15 13.23 3.88
CA VAL A 271 20.15 13.85 4.76
C VAL A 271 19.48 14.69 5.84
N LEU A 272 19.87 14.45 7.09
CA LEU A 272 19.54 15.32 8.21
C LEU A 272 20.60 16.41 8.31
N VAL A 273 20.20 17.67 8.26
CA VAL A 273 21.09 18.82 8.42
C VAL A 273 20.79 19.49 9.76
N LYS A 274 21.85 19.77 10.50
CA LYS A 274 21.86 20.45 11.79
C LYS A 274 22.47 21.83 11.61
N TRP A 275 21.68 22.88 11.79
CA TRP A 275 22.08 24.26 11.68
C TRP A 275 22.25 24.86 13.07
N LEU A 276 23.45 25.35 13.40
CA LEU A 276 23.68 26.14 14.60
C LEU A 276 23.14 27.55 14.36
N PHE A 277 21.93 27.81 14.85
CA PHE A 277 21.07 28.89 14.38
C PHE A 277 21.72 30.28 14.40
N LYS A 278 22.43 30.62 15.48
CA LYS A 278 23.08 31.93 15.64
C LYS A 278 24.34 32.11 14.78
N SER A 279 25.09 31.04 14.55
CA SER A 279 26.38 31.11 13.84
C SER A 279 26.26 30.81 12.35
N GLY A 280 25.18 30.14 11.92
CA GLY A 280 25.02 29.61 10.57
C GLY A 280 25.90 28.39 10.26
N GLN A 281 26.72 27.90 11.20
CA GLN A 281 27.49 26.67 11.01
C GLN A 281 26.53 25.48 10.85
N LYS A 282 26.95 24.52 10.03
CA LYS A 282 26.14 23.35 9.69
C LYS A 282 26.92 22.06 9.85
N ASP A 283 26.23 21.05 10.34
CA ASP A 283 26.65 19.65 10.41
C ASP A 283 25.58 18.78 9.76
N PHE A 284 25.92 17.59 9.27
CA PHE A 284 24.96 16.78 8.54
C PHE A 284 25.22 15.27 8.67
N LYS A 285 24.14 14.50 8.64
CA LYS A 285 24.17 13.04 8.60
C LYS A 285 23.59 12.56 7.26
N PRO A 286 24.45 12.21 6.28
CA PRO A 286 24.00 11.80 4.96
C PRO A 286 23.63 10.31 4.92
N ARG A 287 23.00 9.89 3.81
CA ARG A 287 22.70 8.49 3.45
C ARG A 287 21.83 7.76 4.49
N LEU A 288 20.75 8.40 4.93
CA LEU A 288 19.75 7.77 5.81
C LEU A 288 18.74 6.87 5.04
N GLY A 289 19.06 6.47 3.81
CA GLY A 289 18.33 5.45 3.04
C GLY A 289 17.07 5.93 2.30
N SER A 290 16.28 6.83 2.87
CA SER A 290 15.02 7.31 2.27
C SER A 290 14.75 8.79 2.63
N PRO A 291 13.96 9.55 1.84
CA PRO A 291 13.57 10.92 2.14
C PRO A 291 13.02 11.10 3.56
N ILE A 292 13.48 12.13 4.25
CA ILE A 292 13.03 12.47 5.61
C ILE A 292 11.74 13.26 5.52
N ASN A 293 10.64 12.71 6.01
CA ASN A 293 9.34 13.38 5.99
C ASN A 293 9.05 14.18 7.27
N ASN A 294 9.50 13.69 8.42
CA ASN A 294 9.30 14.32 9.72
C ASN A 294 10.56 14.25 10.58
N ILE A 295 10.81 15.29 11.37
CA ILE A 295 11.89 15.37 12.35
C ILE A 295 11.30 15.73 13.71
N LEU A 296 11.84 15.13 14.76
CA LEU A 296 11.60 15.47 16.16
C LEU A 296 12.94 15.53 16.91
N ALA A 297 13.00 16.31 17.98
CA ALA A 297 14.10 16.27 18.93
C ALA A 297 13.57 15.95 20.32
N SER A 298 14.39 15.27 21.13
CA SER A 298 14.12 15.07 22.54
C SER A 298 14.17 16.39 23.31
N ALA A 299 13.46 16.47 24.43
CA ALA A 299 13.38 17.71 25.21
C ALA A 299 14.76 18.15 25.77
N ASP A 300 15.63 17.19 26.04
CA ASP A 300 17.01 17.34 26.51
C ASP A 300 18.05 17.49 25.37
N ASN A 301 17.61 17.50 24.11
CA ASN A 301 18.45 17.54 22.91
C ASN A 301 19.47 16.40 22.77
N SER A 302 19.32 15.30 23.51
CA SER A 302 20.20 14.13 23.43
C SER A 302 19.97 13.29 22.17
N LEU A 303 18.73 13.26 21.68
CA LEU A 303 18.29 12.46 20.54
C LEU A 303 17.53 13.30 19.50
N TYR A 304 17.81 13.03 18.23
CA TYR A 304 17.06 13.49 17.08
C TYR A 304 16.42 12.28 16.41
N ILE A 305 15.14 12.39 16.06
CA ILE A 305 14.37 11.30 15.47
C ILE A 305 13.94 11.73 14.08
N THR A 306 14.24 10.90 13.09
CA THR A 306 13.83 11.13 11.70
C THR A 306 12.89 10.02 11.24
N ARG A 307 11.73 10.40 10.70
CA ARG A 307 10.81 9.50 10.02
C ARG A 307 11.02 9.60 8.52
N HIS A 308 11.14 8.45 7.88
CA HIS A 308 11.38 8.34 6.46
C HIS A 308 10.12 7.90 5.71
N LEU A 309 10.13 8.01 4.39
CA LEU A 309 9.01 7.59 3.54
C LEU A 309 8.91 6.06 3.40
N ASP A 310 10.02 5.34 3.56
CA ASP A 310 10.08 3.87 3.52
C ASP A 310 9.63 3.19 4.83
N ASN A 311 8.94 3.92 5.72
CA ASN A 311 8.56 3.52 7.09
C ASN A 311 9.73 3.30 8.06
N THR A 312 10.96 3.69 7.71
CA THR A 312 12.07 3.64 8.67
C THR A 312 12.05 4.83 9.62
N ILE A 313 12.49 4.58 10.85
CA ILE A 313 12.71 5.60 11.87
C ILE A 313 14.15 5.47 12.38
N HIS A 314 14.91 6.55 12.32
CA HIS A 314 16.24 6.60 12.89
C HIS A 314 16.25 7.46 14.15
N LEU A 315 16.87 6.93 15.21
CA LEU A 315 17.23 7.67 16.42
C LEU A 315 18.71 8.02 16.30
N ILE A 316 19.01 9.31 16.32
CA ILE A 316 20.33 9.88 16.05
C ILE A 316 20.76 10.63 17.30
N GLY A 317 21.95 10.35 17.82
CA GLY A 317 22.48 11.07 18.97
C GLY A 317 22.86 12.51 18.61
N ALA A 318 23.03 13.37 19.61
CA ALA A 318 23.49 14.75 19.44
C ALA A 318 24.82 14.89 18.63
N ASN A 319 25.62 13.81 18.59
CA ASN A 319 26.86 13.65 17.81
C ASN A 319 26.63 13.24 16.34
N MET A 320 25.39 13.30 15.84
CA MET A 320 25.00 12.94 14.47
C MET A 320 25.24 11.47 14.09
N LYS A 321 25.44 10.57 15.06
CA LYS A 321 25.52 9.12 14.83
C LYS A 321 24.16 8.47 15.04
N VAL A 322 23.79 7.53 14.16
CA VAL A 322 22.60 6.70 14.33
C VAL A 322 22.83 5.77 15.51
N VAL A 323 22.01 5.91 16.55
CA VAL A 323 22.02 5.09 17.77
C VAL A 323 21.14 3.86 17.56
N GLN A 324 19.95 4.04 17.01
CA GLN A 324 18.99 2.96 16.80
C GLN A 324 18.23 3.17 15.49
N THR A 325 17.87 2.07 14.84
CA THR A 325 16.99 2.07 13.66
C THR A 325 15.80 1.17 13.95
N ILE A 326 14.60 1.71 13.78
CA ILE A 326 13.34 0.96 13.87
C ILE A 326 12.81 0.86 12.45
N SER A 327 12.53 -0.35 12.00
CA SER A 327 12.00 -0.63 10.67
C SER A 327 10.92 -1.69 10.81
N THR A 328 9.71 -1.36 10.37
CA THR A 328 8.59 -2.30 10.28
C THR A 328 8.57 -2.88 8.86
N PHE A 329 7.39 -3.03 8.26
CA PHE A 329 7.25 -3.41 6.88
C PHE A 329 7.64 -2.24 5.96
N LEU A 330 8.66 -2.45 5.13
CA LEU A 330 9.25 -1.41 4.30
C LEU A 330 8.42 -1.19 3.04
N CYS A 331 8.35 0.07 2.61
CA CYS A 331 7.77 0.44 1.33
C CYS A 331 8.89 0.72 0.30
N PRO A 332 9.02 -0.09 -0.77
CA PRO A 332 10.11 0.00 -1.75
C PRO A 332 10.12 1.29 -2.56
N LEU A 333 8.93 1.79 -2.90
CA LEU A 333 8.75 2.90 -3.84
C LEU A 333 8.21 4.12 -3.08
N PHE A 334 9.13 4.99 -2.68
CA PHE A 334 8.78 6.28 -2.09
C PHE A 334 8.85 7.45 -3.10
N GLN A 335 9.24 7.20 -4.35
CA GLN A 335 9.26 8.21 -5.42
C GLN A 335 7.84 8.59 -5.92
N THR A 336 6.83 7.74 -5.69
CA THR A 336 5.47 7.91 -6.22
C THR A 336 4.51 8.60 -5.23
N ILE A 337 4.93 9.69 -4.60
CA ILE A 337 3.98 10.59 -3.90
C ILE A 337 3.10 11.35 -4.90
N ASN A 338 3.46 11.37 -6.19
CA ASN A 338 2.53 11.81 -7.23
C ASN A 338 1.46 10.74 -7.44
N LYS A 339 0.31 10.93 -6.77
CA LYS A 339 -0.94 10.18 -6.92
C LYS A 339 -1.37 9.98 -8.39
N GLU A 340 -0.86 10.79 -9.31
CA GLU A 340 -1.14 10.68 -10.75
C GLU A 340 -0.43 9.50 -11.42
N ILE A 341 0.76 9.09 -10.97
CA ILE A 341 1.47 7.93 -11.56
C ILE A 341 0.81 6.62 -11.15
N LEU A 342 0.25 6.57 -9.94
CA LEU A 342 -0.55 5.44 -9.43
C LEU A 342 -1.88 5.24 -10.20
N LYS A 343 -2.29 6.19 -11.05
CA LYS A 343 -3.47 6.02 -11.94
C LYS A 343 -3.14 5.24 -13.22
N ASN A 344 -1.86 5.07 -13.56
CA ASN A 344 -1.47 4.24 -14.70
C ASN A 344 -1.47 2.77 -14.27
N SER A 345 -2.30 1.98 -14.96
CA SER A 345 -2.78 0.65 -14.58
C SER A 345 -1.75 -0.48 -14.50
N ASN A 346 -0.44 -0.23 -14.61
CA ASN A 346 0.60 -1.27 -14.69
C ASN A 346 1.67 -1.20 -13.59
N PHE A 347 1.60 -0.24 -12.67
CA PHE A 347 2.59 -0.11 -11.59
C PHE A 347 2.22 -0.95 -10.36
N THR A 348 3.11 -1.86 -9.95
CA THR A 348 2.99 -2.62 -8.69
C THR A 348 4.07 -2.16 -7.71
N LEU A 349 3.72 -1.99 -6.43
CA LEU A 349 4.71 -1.64 -5.39
C LEU A 349 5.69 -2.79 -5.13
N TYR A 350 5.26 -4.02 -5.37
CA TYR A 350 6.06 -5.23 -5.10
C TYR A 350 6.10 -6.08 -6.37
N PRO A 351 6.98 -5.78 -7.33
CA PRO A 351 7.06 -6.51 -8.60
C PRO A 351 7.36 -8.00 -8.41
N THR A 352 8.10 -8.38 -7.37
CA THR A 352 8.34 -9.80 -7.06
C THR A 352 7.13 -10.52 -6.43
N GLY A 353 6.07 -9.78 -6.06
CA GLY A 353 4.94 -10.28 -5.29
C GLY A 353 5.29 -10.61 -3.84
N LEU A 354 4.37 -11.28 -3.15
CA LEU A 354 4.60 -11.79 -1.80
C LEU A 354 5.05 -13.26 -1.87
N ASN A 355 6.19 -13.56 -1.27
CA ASN A 355 6.77 -14.89 -1.25
C ASN A 355 6.99 -15.37 0.19
N TYR A 356 7.18 -16.68 0.38
CA TYR A 356 7.38 -17.27 1.69
C TYR A 356 8.70 -18.05 1.73
N PHE A 357 9.48 -17.83 2.80
CA PHE A 357 10.75 -18.50 3.03
C PHE A 357 10.61 -19.49 4.18
N ASN A 358 10.60 -20.78 3.84
CA ASN A 358 10.24 -21.86 4.76
C ASN A 358 11.19 -21.98 5.96
N LYS A 359 12.50 -21.77 5.76
CA LYS A 359 13.52 -22.02 6.80
C LYS A 359 13.44 -21.08 8.01
N MET A 360 12.90 -19.87 7.83
CA MET A 360 12.73 -18.88 8.90
C MET A 360 11.26 -18.51 9.15
N SER A 361 10.33 -19.16 8.44
CA SER A 361 8.90 -18.88 8.49
C SER A 361 8.60 -17.38 8.36
N CYS A 362 9.13 -16.75 7.29
CA CYS A 362 8.99 -15.32 7.07
C CYS A 362 8.54 -14.99 5.63
N LEU A 363 7.92 -13.83 5.49
CA LEU A 363 7.57 -13.24 4.20
C LEU A 363 8.81 -12.64 3.54
N VAL A 364 8.86 -12.75 2.22
CA VAL A 364 9.91 -12.15 1.39
C VAL A 364 9.28 -11.37 0.25
N THR A 365 9.67 -10.11 0.12
CA THR A 365 9.25 -9.24 -0.98
C THR A 365 10.25 -8.10 -1.17
N ASN A 366 9.99 -7.19 -2.11
CA ASN A 366 10.80 -6.00 -2.35
C ASN A 366 10.88 -5.14 -1.07
N GLY A 367 12.11 -4.80 -0.65
CA GLY A 367 12.41 -3.95 0.52
C GLY A 367 12.84 -2.56 0.07
N LYS A 368 13.96 -2.03 0.58
CA LYS A 368 14.57 -0.81 0.01
C LYS A 368 14.89 -0.99 -1.48
N PRO A 369 15.03 0.07 -2.29
CA PRO A 369 15.42 -0.05 -3.70
C PRO A 369 16.65 -0.96 -3.87
N GLY A 370 16.52 -2.04 -4.65
CA GLY A 370 17.56 -3.06 -4.85
C GLY A 370 17.72 -4.12 -3.74
N HIS A 371 16.85 -4.12 -2.72
CA HIS A 371 16.87 -5.07 -1.60
C HIS A 371 15.62 -5.95 -1.55
N LEU A 372 15.76 -7.14 -0.96
CA LEU A 372 14.63 -7.96 -0.48
C LEU A 372 14.49 -7.82 1.04
N GLN A 373 13.27 -7.61 1.51
CA GLN A 373 12.96 -7.61 2.94
C GLN A 373 12.48 -8.98 3.39
N PHE A 374 13.02 -9.47 4.52
CA PHE A 374 12.60 -10.70 5.18
C PHE A 374 11.83 -10.33 6.45
N TYR A 375 10.51 -10.50 6.42
CA TYR A 375 9.60 -10.00 7.44
C TYR A 375 8.91 -11.14 8.19
N SER A 376 9.09 -11.19 9.50
CA SER A 376 8.43 -12.18 10.35
C SER A 376 7.05 -11.67 10.75
N ILE A 377 6.02 -12.41 10.33
CA ILE A 377 4.64 -12.11 10.69
C ILE A 377 4.39 -12.36 12.18
N ASN A 378 4.96 -13.45 12.73
CA ASN A 378 4.70 -13.86 14.11
C ASN A 378 5.24 -12.84 15.12
N SER A 379 6.43 -12.29 14.84
CA SER A 379 7.06 -11.28 15.70
C SER A 379 6.75 -9.85 15.28
N ASP A 380 6.08 -9.65 14.14
CA ASP A 380 5.79 -8.34 13.54
C ASP A 380 7.06 -7.48 13.34
N LYS A 381 8.18 -8.15 13.00
CA LYS A 381 9.51 -7.53 12.88
C LYS A 381 10.15 -7.83 11.53
N LEU A 382 10.84 -6.83 11.00
CA LEU A 382 11.79 -7.01 9.93
C LEU A 382 13.01 -7.79 10.47
N LEU A 383 13.26 -8.98 9.93
CA LEU A 383 14.40 -9.81 10.33
C LEU A 383 15.70 -9.26 9.75
N PHE A 384 15.73 -9.05 8.42
CA PHE A 384 16.84 -8.40 7.73
C PHE A 384 16.45 -7.95 6.33
N ASN A 385 17.27 -7.08 5.75
CA ASN A 385 17.23 -6.71 4.34
C ASN A 385 18.43 -7.31 3.62
N LEU A 386 18.18 -8.10 2.58
CA LEU A 386 19.21 -8.64 1.73
C LEU A 386 19.47 -7.66 0.58
N ASP A 387 20.67 -7.10 0.51
CA ASP A 387 21.14 -6.31 -0.63
C ASP A 387 21.41 -7.23 -1.82
N ILE A 388 20.60 -7.09 -2.86
CA ILE A 388 20.71 -7.90 -4.07
C ILE A 388 21.58 -7.16 -5.08
N VAL A 389 21.29 -5.88 -5.31
CA VAL A 389 21.91 -5.07 -6.37
C VAL A 389 23.31 -4.58 -5.97
N ASN A 390 23.52 -4.21 -4.70
CA ASN A 390 24.71 -3.52 -4.17
C ASN A 390 24.93 -2.12 -4.75
N GLU A 391 23.84 -1.39 -5.00
CA GLU A 391 23.87 0.01 -5.41
C GLU A 391 23.45 0.94 -4.26
N ASN A 392 24.06 2.12 -4.19
CA ASN A 392 23.59 3.14 -3.25
C ASN A 392 22.37 3.85 -3.83
N TYR A 393 21.36 4.10 -2.99
CA TYR A 393 20.28 5.01 -3.35
C TYR A 393 20.84 6.43 -3.57
N ILE A 394 20.54 7.01 -4.72
CA ILE A 394 20.91 8.38 -5.10
C ILE A 394 19.63 9.15 -5.41
N SER A 395 19.38 10.23 -4.67
CA SER A 395 18.26 11.12 -4.92
C SER A 395 18.35 11.73 -6.32
N PRO A 396 17.22 11.92 -7.02
CA PRO A 396 17.21 12.55 -8.34
C PRO A 396 17.70 14.00 -8.27
N GLU A 397 18.25 14.50 -9.37
CA GLU A 397 18.58 15.93 -9.48
C GLU A 397 17.31 16.79 -9.50
N ASN A 398 16.23 16.27 -10.09
CA ASN A 398 14.93 16.92 -10.17
C ASN A 398 13.81 15.89 -10.02
N LEU A 399 12.80 16.18 -9.19
CA LEU A 399 11.65 15.29 -9.01
C LEU A 399 10.83 15.07 -10.27
N ASN A 400 10.90 15.97 -11.25
CA ASN A 400 10.24 15.80 -12.56
C ASN A 400 10.96 14.79 -13.46
N ARG A 401 12.18 14.39 -13.10
CA ARG A 401 12.99 13.38 -13.80
C ARG A 401 13.57 12.43 -12.75
N PRO A 402 12.75 11.54 -12.17
CA PRO A 402 13.21 10.60 -11.16
C PRO A 402 14.32 9.71 -11.73
N ASN A 403 15.30 9.38 -10.90
CA ASN A 403 16.30 8.39 -11.25
C ASN A 403 15.61 7.02 -11.27
N VAL A 404 15.74 6.32 -12.40
CA VAL A 404 15.40 4.91 -12.46
C VAL A 404 16.44 4.15 -11.66
N HIS A 405 16.00 3.29 -10.74
CA HIS A 405 16.87 2.43 -9.95
C HIS A 405 16.80 1.00 -10.49
N THR A 406 17.86 0.23 -10.26
CA THR A 406 17.82 -1.20 -10.52
C THR A 406 16.87 -1.85 -9.52
N GLU A 407 15.81 -2.48 -10.01
CA GLU A 407 14.79 -3.12 -9.19
C GLU A 407 14.79 -4.64 -9.40
N ILE A 408 14.28 -5.36 -8.41
CA ILE A 408 14.17 -6.82 -8.47
C ILE A 408 12.79 -7.12 -9.03
N GLU A 409 12.73 -7.69 -10.23
CA GLU A 409 11.46 -7.98 -10.93
C GLU A 409 10.95 -9.38 -10.63
N CYS A 410 11.85 -10.36 -10.47
CA CYS A 410 11.46 -11.74 -10.20
C CYS A 410 12.28 -12.34 -9.05
N LEU A 411 11.63 -13.20 -8.26
CA LEU A 411 12.29 -14.03 -7.27
C LEU A 411 11.69 -15.44 -7.26
N ALA A 412 12.51 -16.43 -6.93
CA ALA A 412 12.06 -17.79 -6.68
C ALA A 412 12.93 -18.48 -5.63
N PHE A 413 12.32 -19.34 -4.82
CA PHE A 413 13.02 -20.27 -3.94
C PHE A 413 12.87 -21.70 -4.48
N ASN A 414 13.87 -22.55 -4.23
CA ASN A 414 13.68 -23.98 -4.42
C ASN A 414 12.84 -24.59 -3.28
N SER A 415 12.41 -25.85 -3.44
CA SER A 415 11.51 -26.55 -2.49
C SER A 415 11.98 -26.43 -1.03
N ASP A 416 13.28 -26.61 -0.82
CA ASP A 416 13.88 -26.68 0.51
C ASP A 416 14.37 -25.31 1.01
N SER A 417 14.16 -24.25 0.22
CA SER A 417 14.62 -22.89 0.52
C SER A 417 16.13 -22.81 0.82
N THR A 418 16.94 -23.66 0.16
CA THR A 418 18.42 -23.63 0.20
C THR A 418 19.00 -22.70 -0.86
N TRP A 419 18.27 -22.50 -1.96
CA TRP A 419 18.63 -21.64 -3.07
C TRP A 419 17.57 -20.57 -3.31
N LEU A 420 18.04 -19.36 -3.57
CA LEU A 420 17.25 -18.22 -4.01
C LEU A 420 17.77 -17.79 -5.38
N ALA A 421 16.87 -17.63 -6.35
CA ALA A 421 17.17 -17.00 -7.63
C ALA A 421 16.46 -15.65 -7.68
N THR A 422 17.17 -14.61 -8.12
CA THR A 422 16.64 -13.25 -8.28
C THR A 422 16.97 -12.71 -9.65
N VAL A 423 16.02 -12.03 -10.29
CA VAL A 423 16.29 -11.21 -11.48
C VAL A 423 16.15 -9.76 -11.13
N GLU A 424 17.22 -9.00 -11.37
CA GLU A 424 17.23 -7.54 -11.25
C GLU A 424 17.29 -6.93 -12.65
N ARG A 425 16.60 -5.79 -12.81
CA ARG A 425 16.54 -5.05 -14.07
C ARG A 425 16.59 -3.55 -13.81
N ARG A 426 17.35 -2.86 -14.66
CA ARG A 426 17.35 -1.41 -14.80
C ARG A 426 17.00 -1.07 -16.25
N ASP A 427 15.94 -0.30 -16.45
CA ASP A 427 15.53 0.15 -17.78
C ASP A 427 15.06 1.61 -17.69
N ASP A 428 15.92 2.54 -18.07
CA ASP A 428 15.60 3.97 -18.09
C ASP A 428 15.09 4.45 -19.45
N SER A 429 14.81 3.54 -20.39
CA SER A 429 14.37 3.81 -21.76
C SER A 429 15.30 4.70 -22.60
N ILE A 430 16.48 5.06 -22.07
CA ILE A 430 17.46 5.95 -22.71
C ILE A 430 18.76 5.18 -22.95
N THR A 431 19.23 4.49 -21.92
CA THR A 431 20.42 3.64 -21.95
C THR A 431 20.03 2.18 -22.20
N THR A 432 21.00 1.35 -22.56
CA THR A 432 20.78 -0.08 -22.73
C THR A 432 20.29 -0.69 -21.41
N PRO A 433 19.18 -1.45 -21.40
CA PRO A 433 18.67 -2.03 -20.18
C PRO A 433 19.67 -3.06 -19.64
N GLU A 434 19.87 -3.04 -18.33
CA GLU A 434 20.75 -3.97 -17.63
C GLU A 434 19.90 -5.02 -16.91
N THR A 435 20.13 -6.30 -17.20
CA THR A 435 19.46 -7.42 -16.54
C THR A 435 20.48 -8.41 -15.97
N SER A 436 20.23 -8.87 -14.75
CA SER A 436 21.06 -9.90 -14.10
C SER A 436 20.23 -10.96 -13.41
N LEU A 437 20.57 -12.22 -13.65
CA LEU A 437 20.09 -13.37 -12.90
C LEU A 437 21.15 -13.77 -11.87
N LYS A 438 20.81 -13.73 -10.59
CA LYS A 438 21.69 -14.10 -9.47
C LYS A 438 21.16 -15.32 -8.75
N PHE A 439 22.07 -16.24 -8.41
CA PHE A 439 21.81 -17.42 -7.59
C PHE A 439 22.51 -17.28 -6.24
N TRP A 440 21.73 -17.39 -5.17
CA TRP A 440 22.17 -17.20 -3.79
C TRP A 440 22.02 -18.51 -3.02
N TYR A 441 23.07 -18.89 -2.31
CA TYR A 441 23.06 -20.03 -1.39
C TYR A 441 22.77 -19.57 0.02
N TYR A 442 21.80 -20.20 0.68
CA TYR A 442 21.46 -19.96 2.08
C TYR A 442 22.17 -20.95 3.00
N ASP A 443 23.04 -20.43 3.86
CA ASP A 443 23.66 -21.19 4.93
C ASP A 443 22.80 -21.13 6.20
N SER A 444 22.20 -22.26 6.57
CA SER A 444 21.37 -22.39 7.77
C SER A 444 22.14 -22.33 9.08
N THR A 445 23.47 -22.49 9.06
CA THR A 445 24.28 -22.41 10.29
C THR A 445 24.56 -20.96 10.66
N THR A 446 24.79 -20.11 9.66
CA THR A 446 25.09 -18.69 9.85
C THR A 446 23.89 -17.77 9.59
N ASN A 447 22.79 -18.31 9.06
CA ASN A 447 21.59 -17.57 8.63
C ASN A 447 21.92 -16.47 7.61
N LYS A 448 22.80 -16.76 6.66
CA LYS A 448 23.27 -15.80 5.65
C LYS A 448 23.08 -16.31 4.24
N PHE A 449 22.73 -15.39 3.35
CA PHE A 449 22.79 -15.60 1.92
C PHE A 449 24.17 -15.23 1.39
N SER A 450 24.71 -16.07 0.51
CA SER A 450 25.97 -15.82 -0.21
C SER A 450 25.72 -15.93 -1.70
N LEU A 451 26.23 -14.96 -2.47
CA LEU A 451 26.14 -15.00 -3.92
C LEU A 451 27.02 -16.12 -4.45
N ASN A 452 26.43 -17.05 -5.19
CA ASN A 452 27.15 -18.16 -5.81
C ASN A 452 27.47 -17.89 -7.27
N THR A 453 26.46 -17.50 -8.06
CA THR A 453 26.58 -17.29 -9.50
C THR A 453 25.83 -16.01 -9.91
N LEU A 454 26.47 -15.20 -10.76
CA LEU A 454 25.89 -14.03 -11.41
C LEU A 454 25.92 -14.24 -12.92
N VAL A 455 24.76 -14.13 -13.57
CA VAL A 455 24.61 -14.17 -15.01
C VAL A 455 24.11 -12.80 -15.47
N ARG A 456 24.89 -12.12 -16.30
CA ARG A 456 24.47 -10.88 -16.96
C ARG A 456 23.74 -11.21 -18.24
N HIS A 457 22.68 -10.47 -18.54
CA HIS A 457 21.91 -10.60 -19.78
C HIS A 457 21.41 -12.05 -20.02
N PRO A 458 20.70 -12.66 -19.04
CA PRO A 458 20.26 -14.05 -19.16
C PRO A 458 19.39 -14.29 -20.41
N HIS A 459 18.64 -13.27 -20.84
CA HIS A 459 17.83 -13.24 -22.05
C HIS A 459 18.24 -12.06 -22.94
N SER A 460 19.55 -11.91 -23.19
CA SER A 460 20.11 -10.76 -23.92
C SER A 460 19.71 -9.45 -23.22
N PHE A 461 19.16 -8.46 -23.92
CA PHE A 461 18.70 -7.21 -23.35
C PHE A 461 17.20 -7.21 -23.00
N ASP A 462 16.52 -8.34 -23.26
CA ASP A 462 15.08 -8.48 -23.08
C ASP A 462 14.72 -8.79 -21.63
N GLN A 463 13.48 -8.48 -21.26
CA GLN A 463 12.96 -8.69 -19.92
C GLN A 463 12.82 -10.19 -19.61
N VAL A 464 13.15 -10.59 -18.38
CA VAL A 464 12.78 -11.92 -17.86
C VAL A 464 11.38 -11.82 -17.25
N THR A 465 10.43 -12.58 -17.79
CA THR A 465 9.02 -12.54 -17.38
C THR A 465 8.75 -13.43 -16.16
N LYS A 466 9.44 -14.57 -16.05
CA LYS A 466 9.26 -15.52 -14.95
C LYS A 466 10.49 -16.35 -14.70
N ILE A 467 10.72 -16.72 -13.44
CA ILE A 467 11.66 -17.77 -13.04
C ILE A 467 10.98 -18.78 -12.11
N LYS A 468 11.34 -20.07 -12.21
CA LYS A 468 10.81 -21.11 -11.33
C LYS A 468 11.77 -22.28 -11.17
N PHE A 469 11.93 -22.76 -9.94
CA PHE A 469 12.72 -23.97 -9.66
C PHE A 469 11.88 -25.22 -9.92
N LYS A 470 12.55 -26.26 -10.44
CA LYS A 470 12.02 -27.62 -10.48
C LYS A 470 11.88 -28.15 -9.05
N PRO A 471 10.74 -28.76 -8.68
CA PRO A 471 10.61 -29.41 -7.37
C PRO A 471 11.67 -30.50 -7.18
N ASN A 472 12.25 -30.59 -5.98
CA ASN A 472 13.21 -31.64 -5.56
C ASN A 472 14.52 -31.72 -6.36
N GLU A 473 14.78 -30.81 -7.30
CA GLU A 473 15.99 -30.78 -8.11
C GLU A 473 16.57 -29.37 -8.23
N ASN A 474 17.90 -29.30 -8.40
CA ASN A 474 18.60 -28.03 -8.59
C ASN A 474 18.61 -27.62 -10.07
N VAL A 475 17.41 -27.43 -10.62
CA VAL A 475 17.16 -26.91 -11.96
C VAL A 475 16.22 -25.71 -11.85
N LEU A 476 16.54 -24.63 -12.58
CA LEU A 476 15.71 -23.43 -12.68
C LEU A 476 15.37 -23.19 -14.15
N LEU A 477 14.13 -22.82 -14.44
CA LEU A 477 13.74 -22.25 -15.73
C LEU A 477 13.52 -20.76 -15.63
N SER A 478 13.95 -20.04 -16.66
CA SER A 478 13.65 -18.61 -16.87
C SER A 478 12.94 -18.42 -18.20
N CYS A 479 11.90 -17.59 -18.23
CA CYS A 479 11.18 -17.17 -19.43
C CYS A 479 11.57 -15.72 -19.76
N GLY A 480 11.86 -15.41 -21.01
CA GLY A 480 12.23 -14.06 -21.43
C GLY A 480 11.44 -13.56 -22.63
N GLN A 481 11.46 -12.24 -22.82
CA GLN A 481 10.90 -11.58 -24.02
C GLN A 481 11.79 -11.75 -25.26
N ASP A 482 12.92 -12.48 -25.15
CA ASP A 482 13.75 -12.94 -26.28
C ASP A 482 13.09 -14.10 -27.06
N GLY A 483 11.83 -14.44 -26.77
CA GLY A 483 11.08 -15.52 -27.41
C GLY A 483 11.44 -16.92 -26.90
N CYS A 484 12.29 -17.03 -25.87
CA CYS A 484 12.78 -18.32 -25.37
C CYS A 484 12.63 -18.47 -23.86
N PHE A 485 12.50 -19.72 -23.42
CA PHE A 485 12.77 -20.11 -22.05
C PHE A 485 14.12 -20.84 -21.98
N LYS A 486 14.85 -20.65 -20.88
CA LYS A 486 16.20 -21.17 -20.67
C LYS A 486 16.26 -21.99 -19.39
N SER A 487 17.08 -23.04 -19.41
CA SER A 487 17.33 -23.90 -18.26
C SER A 487 18.70 -23.65 -17.66
N TRP A 488 18.73 -23.63 -16.33
CA TRP A 488 19.92 -23.43 -15.52
C TRP A 488 20.05 -24.56 -14.53
N ARG A 489 21.26 -25.11 -14.37
CA ARG A 489 21.51 -26.27 -13.51
C ARG A 489 22.70 -26.05 -12.60
N LEU A 490 22.59 -26.53 -11.36
CA LEU A 490 23.71 -26.60 -10.45
C LEU A 490 24.65 -27.75 -10.85
N THR A 491 25.88 -27.41 -11.23
CA THR A 491 26.93 -28.38 -11.60
C THR A 491 28.11 -28.25 -10.65
N LYS A 492 28.75 -29.38 -10.32
CA LYS A 492 30.01 -29.40 -9.57
C LYS A 492 31.15 -29.25 -10.57
N LYS A 493 32.09 -28.36 -10.29
CA LYS A 493 33.30 -28.26 -11.12
C LYS A 493 34.17 -29.51 -10.92
N PHE A 494 34.74 -30.01 -12.00
CA PHE A 494 35.79 -31.03 -11.90
C PHE A 494 36.94 -30.45 -11.07
N GLN A 495 37.32 -31.15 -9.99
CA GLN A 495 38.42 -30.83 -9.06
C GLN A 495 38.18 -29.75 -7.98
N SER A 496 37.00 -29.11 -7.89
CA SER A 496 36.66 -28.25 -6.74
C SER A 496 35.42 -28.73 -6.00
N THR A 497 35.36 -28.44 -4.70
CA THR A 497 34.19 -28.73 -3.86
C THR A 497 33.02 -27.78 -4.11
N SER A 498 33.24 -26.70 -4.87
CA SER A 498 32.24 -25.68 -5.18
C SER A 498 31.34 -26.07 -6.37
N SER A 499 30.04 -25.87 -6.18
CA SER A 499 29.02 -26.02 -7.21
C SER A 499 28.57 -24.66 -7.74
N ASN A 500 28.42 -24.53 -9.06
CA ASN A 500 27.98 -23.29 -9.72
C ASN A 500 26.77 -23.55 -10.61
N TRP A 501 25.94 -22.54 -10.78
CA TRP A 501 24.83 -22.58 -11.73
C TRP A 501 25.34 -22.32 -13.15
N VAL A 502 24.93 -23.14 -14.10
CA VAL A 502 25.37 -23.07 -15.50
C VAL A 502 24.17 -23.14 -16.41
N TYR A 503 24.20 -22.37 -17.49
CA TYR A 503 23.24 -22.46 -18.59
C TYR A 503 23.32 -23.84 -19.24
N HIS A 504 22.17 -24.45 -19.51
CA HIS A 504 22.10 -25.78 -20.10
C HIS A 504 21.46 -25.76 -21.50
N THR A 505 20.19 -25.36 -21.60
CA THR A 505 19.45 -25.35 -22.88
C THR A 505 18.53 -24.13 -23.01
N SER A 506 18.14 -23.81 -24.24
CA SER A 506 17.13 -22.80 -24.56
C SER A 506 16.14 -23.34 -25.61
N ASN A 507 14.87 -23.05 -25.42
CA ASN A 507 13.80 -23.48 -26.31
C ASN A 507 12.79 -22.34 -26.49
N GLY A 508 12.18 -22.25 -27.68
CA GLY A 508 11.17 -21.26 -28.01
C GLY A 508 10.05 -21.90 -28.81
N TYR A 509 8.94 -21.19 -28.96
CA TYR A 509 7.78 -21.67 -29.71
C TYR A 509 7.19 -20.57 -30.58
N ARG A 510 7.24 -20.78 -31.91
CA ARG A 510 6.64 -19.89 -32.93
C ARG A 510 6.96 -18.40 -32.75
N ASP A 511 8.19 -18.06 -32.32
CA ASP A 511 8.64 -16.70 -32.03
C ASP A 511 7.71 -15.90 -31.09
N MET A 512 6.96 -16.61 -30.24
CA MET A 512 6.11 -16.00 -29.21
C MET A 512 6.88 -15.84 -27.89
N ASN A 513 6.44 -14.89 -27.07
CA ASN A 513 7.07 -14.63 -25.78
C ASN A 513 6.52 -15.56 -24.69
N PRO A 514 7.38 -16.35 -24.02
CA PRO A 514 6.98 -17.12 -22.86
C PRO A 514 6.74 -16.21 -21.64
N ASN A 515 5.63 -16.43 -20.94
CA ASN A 515 5.19 -15.60 -19.80
C ASN A 515 5.13 -16.36 -18.47
N ASN A 516 4.76 -17.64 -18.48
CA ASN A 516 4.61 -18.46 -17.28
C ASN A 516 5.20 -19.86 -17.51
N VAL A 517 5.60 -20.50 -16.41
CA VAL A 517 6.16 -21.85 -16.39
C VAL A 517 5.70 -22.63 -15.16
N GLU A 518 5.39 -23.91 -15.34
CA GLU A 518 5.06 -24.86 -14.27
C GLU A 518 5.61 -26.25 -14.57
N PHE A 519 6.00 -26.95 -13.51
CA PHE A 519 6.47 -28.33 -13.60
C PHE A 519 5.33 -29.30 -13.29
N LEU A 520 5.22 -30.33 -14.11
CA LEU A 520 4.27 -31.44 -13.97
C LEU A 520 5.07 -32.75 -13.90
N THR A 521 4.56 -33.72 -13.14
CA THR A 521 5.16 -35.07 -13.08
C THR A 521 4.04 -36.06 -13.30
N LEU A 522 4.10 -36.79 -14.41
CA LEU A 522 3.09 -37.73 -14.88
C LEU A 522 3.73 -39.13 -14.94
N LYS A 523 3.21 -40.09 -14.18
CA LYS A 523 3.64 -41.51 -14.19
C LYS A 523 5.18 -41.69 -14.26
N ASN A 524 5.94 -40.91 -13.49
CA ASN A 524 7.41 -40.89 -13.40
C ASN A 524 8.17 -40.22 -14.55
N SER A 525 7.49 -39.49 -15.44
CA SER A 525 8.10 -38.59 -16.41
C SER A 525 7.82 -37.14 -16.02
N ASP A 526 8.84 -36.29 -16.14
CA ASP A 526 8.70 -34.87 -15.85
C ASP A 526 8.36 -34.09 -17.12
N PHE A 527 7.42 -33.17 -16.97
CA PHE A 527 6.95 -32.30 -18.02
C PHE A 527 7.01 -30.85 -17.55
N VAL A 528 7.09 -29.95 -18.51
CA VAL A 528 7.08 -28.51 -18.29
C VAL A 528 5.99 -27.90 -19.16
N ALA A 529 5.07 -27.21 -18.51
CA ALA A 529 4.06 -26.41 -19.17
C ALA A 529 4.57 -24.96 -19.27
N VAL A 530 4.67 -24.43 -20.48
CA VAL A 530 5.10 -23.04 -20.74
C VAL A 530 4.01 -22.30 -21.51
N SER A 531 3.58 -21.16 -20.99
CA SER A 531 2.59 -20.32 -21.68
C SER A 531 3.28 -19.34 -22.63
N PHE A 532 2.91 -19.37 -23.90
CA PHE A 532 3.33 -18.45 -24.96
C PHE A 532 2.13 -17.60 -25.40
N ASN A 533 2.07 -16.35 -24.94
CA ASN A 533 0.91 -15.45 -25.13
C ASN A 533 -0.44 -16.08 -24.70
N TYR A 534 -1.16 -16.69 -25.64
CA TYR A 534 -2.48 -17.33 -25.46
C TYR A 534 -2.44 -18.87 -25.60
N ILE A 535 -1.29 -19.47 -25.89
CA ILE A 535 -1.10 -20.92 -26.06
C ILE A 535 -0.32 -21.50 -24.88
N VAL A 536 -0.67 -22.69 -24.40
CA VAL A 536 0.16 -23.45 -23.47
C VAL A 536 0.84 -24.59 -24.21
N THR A 537 2.16 -24.70 -24.10
CA THR A 537 2.93 -25.81 -24.69
C THR A 537 3.39 -26.76 -23.60
N LEU A 538 3.36 -28.06 -23.89
CA LEU A 538 3.85 -29.11 -23.01
C LEU A 538 5.15 -29.69 -23.57
N TRP A 539 6.20 -29.62 -22.76
CA TRP A 539 7.52 -30.13 -23.10
C TRP A 539 7.85 -31.28 -22.15
N LYS A 540 8.30 -32.41 -22.69
CA LYS A 540 8.87 -33.48 -21.88
C LYS A 540 10.30 -33.12 -21.52
N PHE A 541 10.62 -33.25 -20.23
CA PHE A 541 11.96 -33.07 -19.70
C PHE A 541 12.70 -34.41 -19.80
N GLU A 542 13.58 -34.51 -20.78
CA GLU A 542 14.30 -35.75 -21.07
C GLU A 542 15.41 -36.01 -20.05
N ILE A 543 15.91 -37.25 -19.99
CA ILE A 543 16.96 -37.66 -19.04
C ILE A 543 18.27 -36.90 -19.28
N ASP A 544 18.54 -36.55 -20.53
CA ASP A 544 19.67 -35.70 -20.92
C ASP A 544 19.44 -34.21 -20.59
N ASN A 545 18.31 -33.87 -19.98
CA ASN A 545 17.88 -32.52 -19.60
C ASN A 545 17.59 -31.63 -20.82
N SER A 546 17.34 -32.24 -21.98
CA SER A 546 16.76 -31.57 -23.14
C SER A 546 15.24 -31.49 -23.02
N PHE A 547 14.63 -30.70 -23.91
CA PHE A 547 13.19 -30.52 -23.98
C PHE A 547 12.68 -30.98 -25.34
N SER A 548 11.72 -31.90 -25.33
CA SER A 548 10.98 -32.32 -26.53
C SER A 548 9.55 -31.79 -26.44
N LEU A 549 9.07 -31.10 -27.48
CA LEU A 549 7.69 -30.62 -27.54
C LEU A 549 6.76 -31.83 -27.72
N VAL A 550 5.77 -31.95 -26.85
CA VAL A 550 4.81 -33.06 -26.86
C VAL A 550 3.45 -32.62 -27.36
N ASP A 551 2.99 -31.45 -26.94
CA ASP A 551 1.63 -30.98 -27.24
C ASP A 551 1.52 -29.45 -27.16
N ASP A 552 0.55 -28.88 -27.87
CA ASP A 552 0.16 -27.48 -27.78
C ASP A 552 -1.34 -27.32 -27.49
N LEU A 553 -1.64 -26.86 -26.28
CA LEU A 553 -3.00 -26.64 -25.80
C LEU A 553 -3.48 -25.29 -26.33
N MET A 554 -4.31 -25.33 -27.36
CA MET A 554 -5.06 -24.18 -27.84
C MET A 554 -6.46 -24.16 -27.23
N HIS A 555 -6.80 -23.08 -26.54
CA HIS A 555 -8.16 -22.82 -26.08
C HIS A 555 -9.02 -22.22 -27.21
N CYS A 556 -10.35 -22.23 -27.06
CA CYS A 556 -11.29 -21.65 -28.02
C CYS A 556 -11.29 -20.11 -28.07
N HIS A 557 -10.68 -19.44 -27.08
CA HIS A 557 -10.60 -17.97 -27.01
C HIS A 557 -9.18 -17.51 -27.39
N PHE A 558 -8.96 -17.36 -28.70
CA PHE A 558 -7.66 -17.03 -29.30
C PHE A 558 -7.10 -15.63 -28.93
N ASP A 559 -7.92 -14.79 -28.30
CA ASP A 559 -7.57 -13.39 -28.03
C ASP A 559 -7.16 -13.12 -26.57
N GLU A 560 -7.37 -14.06 -25.64
CA GLU A 560 -7.10 -13.83 -24.21
C GLU A 560 -5.69 -14.27 -23.79
N LYS A 561 -4.92 -13.33 -23.22
CA LYS A 561 -3.59 -13.62 -22.65
C LYS A 561 -3.69 -14.48 -21.40
N ILE A 562 -2.74 -15.40 -21.26
CA ILE A 562 -2.61 -16.24 -20.06
C ILE A 562 -1.93 -15.45 -18.96
N LYS A 563 -2.62 -15.29 -17.82
CA LYS A 563 -2.11 -14.63 -16.61
C LYS A 563 -1.36 -15.59 -15.70
N PHE A 564 -1.94 -16.75 -15.41
CA PHE A 564 -1.37 -17.74 -14.50
C PHE A 564 -1.38 -19.14 -15.09
N LEU A 565 -0.38 -19.91 -14.69
CA LEU A 565 -0.27 -21.32 -14.98
C LEU A 565 0.15 -22.02 -13.69
N GLN A 566 -0.70 -22.92 -13.19
CA GLN A 566 -0.54 -23.54 -11.87
C GLN A 566 -0.93 -25.01 -11.90
N LYS A 567 -0.08 -25.88 -11.36
CA LYS A 567 -0.39 -27.31 -11.19
C LYS A 567 -1.60 -27.47 -10.24
N PHE A 568 -2.53 -28.39 -10.56
CA PHE A 568 -3.67 -28.77 -9.70
C PHE A 568 -3.53 -30.15 -9.08
N SER A 569 -3.20 -31.14 -9.91
CA SER A 569 -2.87 -32.49 -9.46
C SER A 569 -1.73 -33.04 -10.29
N GLN A 570 -1.32 -34.28 -10.08
CA GLN A 570 -0.30 -34.91 -10.93
C GLN A 570 -0.67 -34.85 -12.42
N SER A 571 -1.96 -35.07 -12.73
CA SER A 571 -2.51 -35.04 -14.09
C SER A 571 -3.17 -33.75 -14.53
N ASN A 572 -3.33 -32.75 -13.65
CA ASN A 572 -4.18 -31.59 -13.96
C ASN A 572 -3.41 -30.27 -13.87
N LEU A 573 -3.69 -29.37 -14.81
CA LEU A 573 -3.14 -28.03 -14.88
C LEU A 573 -4.24 -26.98 -14.95
N ILE A 574 -4.13 -25.93 -14.15
CA ILE A 574 -4.97 -24.74 -14.26
C ILE A 574 -4.29 -23.73 -15.16
N VAL A 575 -5.05 -23.26 -16.15
CA VAL A 575 -4.68 -22.18 -17.05
C VAL A 575 -5.68 -21.06 -16.83
N VAL A 576 -5.18 -19.91 -16.38
CA VAL A 576 -6.01 -18.74 -16.10
C VAL A 576 -5.73 -17.68 -17.16
N HIS A 577 -6.75 -17.34 -17.92
CA HIS A 577 -6.75 -16.24 -18.87
C HIS A 577 -7.26 -14.96 -18.20
N GLU A 578 -7.41 -13.88 -18.98
CA GLU A 578 -7.87 -12.60 -18.43
C GLU A 578 -9.32 -12.65 -17.91
N GLN A 579 -10.19 -13.47 -18.55
CA GLN A 579 -11.62 -13.54 -18.23
C GLN A 579 -12.13 -14.99 -18.04
N SER A 580 -11.27 -15.99 -18.21
CA SER A 580 -11.65 -17.40 -18.12
C SER A 580 -10.65 -18.22 -17.31
N LEU A 581 -11.16 -19.27 -16.67
CA LEU A 581 -10.37 -20.24 -15.92
C LEU A 581 -10.61 -21.64 -16.47
N ASN A 582 -9.53 -22.30 -16.85
CA ASN A 582 -9.55 -23.60 -17.51
C ASN A 582 -8.76 -24.63 -16.73
N ILE A 583 -9.27 -25.85 -16.64
CA ILE A 583 -8.59 -26.99 -16.01
C ILE A 583 -8.38 -28.06 -17.06
N TRP A 584 -7.13 -28.32 -17.39
CA TRP A 584 -6.71 -29.36 -18.32
C TRP A 584 -6.33 -30.62 -17.56
N ASN A 585 -6.77 -31.77 -18.06
CA ASN A 585 -6.35 -33.09 -17.60
C ASN A 585 -5.50 -33.76 -18.69
N PHE A 586 -4.39 -34.34 -18.28
CA PHE A 586 -3.46 -35.06 -19.14
C PHE A 586 -3.49 -36.55 -18.82
N GLU A 587 -3.89 -37.34 -19.80
CA GLU A 587 -3.88 -38.80 -19.72
C GLU A 587 -2.86 -39.36 -20.72
N HIS A 588 -2.02 -40.28 -20.24
CA HIS A 588 -1.11 -41.02 -21.12
C HIS A 588 -1.90 -41.97 -22.01
N VAL A 589 -1.82 -41.78 -23.32
CA VAL A 589 -2.28 -42.77 -24.29
C VAL A 589 -1.13 -43.73 -24.57
N VAL A 590 -1.29 -45.00 -24.23
CA VAL A 590 -0.38 -46.04 -24.69
C VAL A 590 -0.86 -46.47 -26.07
N THR A 591 -0.32 -45.90 -27.14
CA THR A 591 -0.53 -46.46 -28.49
C THR A 591 0.42 -47.64 -28.66
N SER A 592 0.03 -48.82 -28.21
CA SER A 592 0.70 -50.08 -28.58
C SER A 592 -0.02 -50.70 -29.77
N THR A 593 0.55 -50.59 -30.96
CA THR A 593 0.49 -51.66 -32.00
C THR A 593 1.71 -51.54 -32.90
N GLU A 594 2.82 -52.13 -32.45
CA GLU A 594 3.83 -52.90 -33.21
C GLU A 594 5.20 -52.81 -32.53
N PRO A 595 5.91 -53.95 -32.34
CA PRO A 595 7.27 -53.94 -31.85
C PRO A 595 8.22 -53.69 -33.03
N LEU A 596 9.26 -52.90 -32.79
CA LEU A 596 10.41 -52.60 -33.68
C LEU A 596 10.28 -51.32 -34.51
N LEU A 597 10.58 -50.18 -33.89
CA LEU A 597 11.66 -49.25 -34.27
C LEU A 597 11.73 -48.12 -33.22
N HIS A 598 12.93 -47.64 -32.93
CA HIS A 598 13.18 -46.52 -32.02
C HIS A 598 12.43 -45.28 -32.49
N ASP A 599 11.36 -44.92 -31.78
CA ASP A 599 10.71 -43.61 -31.65
C ASP A 599 9.20 -43.82 -31.51
N THR A 600 8.79 -44.38 -30.36
CA THR A 600 7.39 -44.29 -29.94
C THR A 600 7.11 -42.83 -29.56
N GLU A 601 6.50 -42.06 -30.45
CA GLU A 601 5.94 -40.74 -30.12
C GLU A 601 5.02 -40.88 -28.90
N LEU A 602 5.44 -40.32 -27.77
CA LEU A 602 4.58 -40.21 -26.58
C LEU A 602 3.47 -39.22 -26.89
N LYS A 603 2.29 -39.71 -27.28
CA LYS A 603 1.09 -38.87 -27.40
C LYS A 603 0.38 -38.78 -26.05
N LEU A 604 0.32 -37.57 -25.50
CA LEU A 604 -0.56 -37.24 -24.39
C LEU A 604 -1.95 -36.93 -24.95
N ASN A 605 -3.00 -37.39 -24.28
CA ASN A 605 -4.35 -36.89 -24.53
C ASN A 605 -4.63 -35.78 -23.54
N SER A 606 -4.79 -34.56 -24.05
CA SER A 606 -5.13 -33.38 -23.26
C SER A 606 -6.61 -33.07 -23.43
N ASN A 607 -7.37 -33.07 -22.33
CA ASN A 607 -8.78 -32.69 -22.34
C ASN A 607 -9.03 -31.54 -21.36
N CYS A 608 -9.76 -30.52 -21.82
CA CYS A 608 -10.25 -29.46 -20.93
C CYS A 608 -11.47 -29.98 -20.15
N VAL A 609 -11.31 -30.15 -18.84
CA VAL A 609 -12.33 -30.72 -17.93
C VAL A 609 -13.31 -29.64 -17.46
N LEU A 610 -12.83 -28.41 -17.28
CA LEU A 610 -13.62 -27.28 -16.82
C LEU A 610 -13.15 -26.02 -17.55
N SER A 611 -14.10 -25.21 -18.01
CA SER A 611 -13.89 -23.90 -18.61
C SER A 611 -15.01 -22.98 -18.12
N GLU A 612 -14.69 -22.11 -17.17
CA GLU A 612 -15.66 -21.19 -16.55
C GLU A 612 -15.22 -19.74 -16.75
N PRO A 613 -16.13 -18.82 -17.08
CA PRO A 613 -15.83 -17.38 -17.05
C PRO A 613 -15.66 -16.95 -15.59
N VAL A 614 -14.58 -16.22 -15.30
CA VAL A 614 -14.27 -15.76 -13.94
C VAL A 614 -13.94 -14.27 -13.97
N ASP A 615 -14.30 -13.58 -12.89
CA ASP A 615 -13.80 -12.23 -12.62
C ASP A 615 -12.25 -12.24 -12.57
N ASP A 616 -11.60 -11.08 -12.65
CA ASP A 616 -10.14 -10.94 -12.73
C ASP A 616 -9.41 -11.71 -11.62
N VAL A 617 -8.78 -12.84 -11.97
CA VAL A 617 -8.08 -13.70 -11.01
C VAL A 617 -6.77 -13.04 -10.61
N LEU A 618 -6.53 -12.91 -9.29
CA LEU A 618 -5.34 -12.29 -8.73
C LEU A 618 -4.35 -13.30 -8.16
N PHE A 619 -4.82 -14.45 -7.70
CA PHE A 619 -3.98 -15.46 -7.04
C PHE A 619 -4.58 -16.85 -7.15
N VAL A 620 -3.72 -17.85 -7.35
CA VAL A 620 -4.09 -19.28 -7.36
C VAL A 620 -3.07 -20.06 -6.54
N LYS A 621 -3.54 -20.94 -5.66
CA LYS A 621 -2.66 -21.80 -4.84
C LYS A 621 -3.26 -23.19 -4.64
N MET A 622 -2.43 -24.20 -4.90
CA MET A 622 -2.69 -25.59 -4.49
C MET A 622 -2.48 -25.76 -3.00
N ILE A 623 -3.47 -26.35 -2.33
CA ILE A 623 -3.42 -26.70 -0.90
C ILE A 623 -3.02 -28.17 -0.75
N ASN A 624 -3.70 -29.06 -1.46
CA ASN A 624 -3.43 -30.48 -1.53
C ASN A 624 -3.74 -30.99 -2.94
N GLU A 625 -3.58 -32.29 -3.21
CA GLU A 625 -3.80 -32.87 -4.55
C GLU A 625 -5.26 -32.79 -5.05
N SER A 626 -6.21 -32.39 -4.20
CA SER A 626 -7.64 -32.30 -4.53
C SER A 626 -8.24 -30.90 -4.37
N GLN A 627 -7.57 -29.95 -3.73
CA GLN A 627 -8.11 -28.63 -3.39
C GLN A 627 -7.19 -27.49 -3.81
N ILE A 628 -7.78 -26.50 -4.47
CA ILE A 628 -7.15 -25.24 -4.86
C ILE A 628 -7.96 -24.07 -4.32
N VAL A 629 -7.29 -22.98 -3.95
CA VAL A 629 -7.92 -21.69 -3.70
C VAL A 629 -7.58 -20.71 -4.81
N ILE A 630 -8.60 -19.95 -5.22
CA ILE A 630 -8.55 -18.89 -6.20
C ILE A 630 -9.06 -17.61 -5.54
N ILE A 631 -8.33 -16.52 -5.72
CA ILE A 631 -8.77 -15.20 -5.32
C ILE A 631 -9.02 -14.40 -6.58
N SER A 632 -10.24 -13.89 -6.74
CA SER A 632 -10.67 -13.10 -7.89
C SER A 632 -11.21 -11.73 -7.46
N ARG A 633 -11.18 -10.78 -8.39
CA ARG A 633 -11.56 -9.38 -8.18
C ARG A 633 -12.60 -8.96 -9.19
N LYS A 634 -13.70 -8.38 -8.69
CA LYS A 634 -14.68 -7.67 -9.49
C LYS A 634 -14.69 -6.19 -9.13
N LEU A 635 -14.42 -5.31 -10.09
CA LEU A 635 -14.55 -3.86 -9.88
C LEU A 635 -16.04 -3.49 -9.75
N VAL A 636 -16.38 -2.76 -8.69
CA VAL A 636 -17.75 -2.31 -8.38
C VAL A 636 -17.93 -0.85 -8.79
N ASP A 637 -16.95 0.00 -8.49
CA ASP A 637 -16.94 1.41 -8.86
C ASP A 637 -15.56 1.80 -9.42
N PHE A 638 -15.55 2.29 -10.67
CA PHE A 638 -14.33 2.68 -11.38
C PHE A 638 -13.76 4.01 -10.88
N ASP A 639 -14.61 4.95 -10.47
CA ASP A 639 -14.17 6.28 -10.04
C ASP A 639 -13.60 6.24 -8.61
N ASP A 640 -14.16 5.35 -7.79
CA ASP A 640 -13.89 5.26 -6.36
C ASP A 640 -12.95 4.10 -5.99
N TYR A 641 -12.46 3.37 -7.00
CA TYR A 641 -11.58 2.20 -6.93
C TYR A 641 -12.08 1.10 -6.00
N GLN A 642 -13.40 0.96 -5.86
CA GLN A 642 -13.99 -0.07 -5.02
C GLN A 642 -14.02 -1.41 -5.76
N ALA A 643 -13.44 -2.43 -5.16
CA ALA A 643 -13.41 -3.78 -5.70
C ALA A 643 -13.95 -4.80 -4.70
N LYS A 644 -14.72 -5.75 -5.21
CA LYS A 644 -15.20 -6.92 -4.48
C LYS A 644 -14.22 -8.06 -4.71
N ILE A 645 -13.62 -8.55 -3.63
CA ILE A 645 -12.67 -9.66 -3.64
C ILE A 645 -13.40 -10.92 -3.22
N LYS A 646 -13.36 -11.94 -4.07
CA LYS A 646 -13.94 -13.27 -3.82
C LYS A 646 -12.83 -14.28 -3.60
N VAL A 647 -12.88 -14.99 -2.49
CA VAL A 647 -12.05 -16.16 -2.20
C VAL A 647 -12.90 -17.38 -2.50
N SER A 648 -12.54 -18.12 -3.55
CA SER A 648 -13.20 -19.34 -3.99
C SER A 648 -12.26 -20.53 -3.83
N TYR A 649 -12.81 -21.72 -3.65
CA TYR A 649 -12.04 -22.96 -3.76
C TYR A 649 -12.62 -23.89 -4.82
N ILE A 650 -11.74 -24.70 -5.38
CA ILE A 650 -12.05 -25.79 -6.29
C ILE A 650 -11.68 -27.08 -5.61
N GLU A 651 -12.66 -27.99 -5.52
CA GLU A 651 -12.45 -29.33 -5.01
C GLU A 651 -12.66 -30.36 -6.12
N LYS A 652 -11.67 -31.23 -6.31
CA LYS A 652 -11.73 -32.35 -7.24
C LYS A 652 -12.47 -33.50 -6.59
N ASN A 653 -13.77 -33.60 -6.85
CA ASN A 653 -14.53 -34.80 -6.54
C ASN A 653 -14.34 -35.85 -7.65
N LYS A 654 -14.54 -37.13 -7.33
CA LYS A 654 -14.46 -38.22 -8.33
C LYS A 654 -15.48 -38.07 -9.48
N VAL A 655 -16.49 -37.22 -9.33
CA VAL A 655 -17.66 -37.11 -10.23
C VAL A 655 -17.73 -35.75 -10.95
N SER A 656 -17.31 -34.65 -10.31
CA SER A 656 -17.36 -33.30 -10.88
C SER A 656 -16.30 -32.38 -10.25
N ILE A 657 -15.97 -31.29 -10.93
CA ILE A 657 -15.18 -30.18 -10.40
C ILE A 657 -16.14 -29.00 -10.21
N GLU A 658 -16.25 -28.48 -8.99
CA GLU A 658 -17.12 -27.35 -8.66
C GLU A 658 -16.32 -26.19 -8.06
N ILE A 659 -16.67 -24.96 -8.44
CA ILE A 659 -16.11 -23.73 -7.86
C ILE A 659 -17.07 -23.23 -6.77
N LYS A 660 -16.59 -23.14 -5.52
CA LYS A 660 -17.39 -22.68 -4.37
C LYS A 660 -16.78 -21.41 -3.78
N VAL A 661 -17.60 -20.38 -3.57
CA VAL A 661 -17.16 -19.13 -2.92
C VAL A 661 -17.18 -19.31 -1.41
N ILE A 662 -16.06 -19.07 -0.74
CA ILE A 662 -15.89 -19.21 0.72
C ILE A 662 -16.15 -17.88 1.40
N HIS A 663 -15.55 -16.83 0.86
CA HIS A 663 -15.52 -15.53 1.50
C HIS A 663 -15.54 -14.43 0.45
N GLU A 664 -16.22 -13.34 0.78
CA GLU A 664 -16.32 -12.18 -0.09
C GLU A 664 -16.25 -10.92 0.76
N PHE A 665 -15.43 -9.96 0.34
CA PHE A 665 -15.27 -8.69 1.03
C PHE A 665 -14.97 -7.57 0.03
N GLU A 666 -15.24 -6.33 0.43
CA GLU A 666 -14.97 -5.15 -0.39
C GLU A 666 -13.70 -4.44 0.07
N LEU A 667 -12.91 -3.97 -0.90
CA LEU A 667 -11.66 -3.28 -0.65
C LEU A 667 -11.46 -2.18 -1.70
N LYS A 668 -11.00 -0.99 -1.27
CA LYS A 668 -10.57 0.05 -2.20
C LYS A 668 -9.19 -0.29 -2.73
N THR A 669 -9.07 -0.69 -4.00
CA THR A 669 -7.81 -1.06 -4.65
C THR A 669 -7.62 -0.40 -6.01
N ASN A 670 -6.43 0.19 -6.22
CA ASN A 670 -6.09 0.92 -7.44
C ASN A 670 -5.39 0.03 -8.49
N GLY A 671 -5.14 -1.25 -8.21
CA GLY A 671 -4.64 -2.10 -9.30
C GLY A 671 -3.99 -3.41 -8.93
N PHE A 672 -3.23 -3.54 -7.85
CA PHE A 672 -2.41 -4.73 -7.65
C PHE A 672 -2.33 -5.16 -6.18
N LEU A 673 -3.17 -6.14 -5.84
CA LEU A 673 -3.09 -6.85 -4.58
C LEU A 673 -2.19 -8.06 -4.78
N ASN A 674 -1.11 -8.17 -4.02
CA ASN A 674 -0.31 -9.38 -3.96
C ASN A 674 -0.82 -10.24 -2.81
N PHE A 675 -0.97 -11.54 -3.04
CA PHE A 675 -1.41 -12.50 -2.04
C PHE A 675 -0.36 -13.56 -1.79
N VAL A 676 -0.35 -14.08 -0.57
CA VAL A 676 0.43 -15.26 -0.19
C VAL A 676 -0.33 -16.07 0.85
N MET A 677 -0.34 -17.38 0.68
CA MET A 677 -0.92 -18.31 1.66
C MET A 677 0.20 -19.11 2.31
N ILE A 678 0.17 -19.14 3.64
CA ILE A 678 1.20 -19.76 4.47
C ILE A 678 0.53 -20.81 5.37
N PRO A 679 1.04 -22.05 5.43
CA PRO A 679 0.56 -23.05 6.38
C PRO A 679 0.79 -22.57 7.81
N ASN A 680 -0.20 -22.80 8.68
CA ASN A 680 -0.05 -22.50 10.09
C ASN A 680 1.02 -23.44 10.67
N PRO A 681 2.13 -22.92 11.23
CA PRO A 681 3.22 -23.75 11.73
C PRO A 681 2.81 -24.68 12.89
N GLU A 682 1.69 -24.40 13.56
CA GLU A 682 1.17 -25.20 14.68
C GLU A 682 0.32 -26.40 14.24
N SER A 683 -0.09 -26.45 12.97
CA SER A 683 -0.94 -27.52 12.43
C SER A 683 -0.15 -28.40 11.47
N ASN A 684 -0.10 -29.70 11.75
CA ASN A 684 0.56 -30.69 10.88
C ASN A 684 -0.27 -31.08 9.64
N VAL A 685 -1.51 -30.58 9.52
CA VAL A 685 -2.42 -30.90 8.41
C VAL A 685 -2.62 -29.66 7.54
N ALA A 686 -2.30 -29.80 6.25
CA ALA A 686 -2.52 -28.78 5.22
C ALA A 686 -4.00 -28.73 4.82
N ASP A 687 -4.86 -28.38 5.76
CA ASP A 687 -6.26 -28.11 5.53
C ASP A 687 -6.50 -26.62 5.32
N LEU A 688 -7.57 -26.29 4.60
CA LEU A 688 -7.95 -24.91 4.27
C LEU A 688 -8.08 -24.03 5.54
N GLU A 689 -8.58 -24.61 6.63
CA GLU A 689 -8.73 -24.01 7.97
C GLU A 689 -7.41 -23.55 8.60
N ASN A 690 -6.32 -24.19 8.21
CA ASN A 690 -5.00 -23.99 8.78
C ASN A 690 -4.12 -23.08 7.94
N LEU A 691 -4.64 -22.44 6.89
CA LEU A 691 -3.88 -21.53 6.04
C LEU A 691 -4.10 -20.08 6.44
N ASN A 692 -3.00 -19.38 6.69
CA ASN A 692 -2.99 -17.95 6.88
C ASN A 692 -2.81 -17.27 5.51
N CYS A 693 -3.84 -16.54 5.06
CA CYS A 693 -3.78 -15.72 3.85
C CYS A 693 -3.38 -14.28 4.20
N PHE A 694 -2.37 -13.76 3.50
CA PHE A 694 -1.89 -12.38 3.63
C PHE A 694 -1.97 -11.68 2.29
N TYR A 695 -2.20 -10.37 2.33
CA TYR A 695 -2.18 -9.54 1.15
C TYR A 695 -1.56 -8.17 1.40
N THR A 696 -0.99 -7.55 0.36
CA THR A 696 -0.59 -6.13 0.41
C THR A 696 -1.74 -5.26 -0.07
N ASP A 697 -2.10 -4.22 0.69
CA ASP A 697 -3.02 -3.20 0.22
C ASP A 697 -2.34 -2.16 -0.69
N ASN A 698 -3.11 -1.19 -1.17
CA ASN A 698 -2.63 -0.10 -2.03
C ASN A 698 -1.51 0.76 -1.43
N PHE A 699 -1.38 0.78 -0.11
CA PHE A 699 -0.35 1.52 0.60
C PHE A 699 0.87 0.65 0.91
N GLY A 700 0.85 -0.59 0.43
CA GLY A 700 1.86 -1.58 0.64
C GLY A 700 1.90 -2.13 2.06
N VAL A 701 0.82 -2.00 2.82
CA VAL A 701 0.69 -2.60 4.16
C VAL A 701 0.27 -4.05 4.01
N VAL A 702 0.99 -4.97 4.67
CA VAL A 702 0.60 -6.38 4.74
C VAL A 702 -0.52 -6.56 5.75
N LYS A 703 -1.63 -7.12 5.30
CA LYS A 703 -2.80 -7.45 6.12
C LYS A 703 -3.03 -8.94 6.11
N LYS A 704 -3.38 -9.50 7.27
CA LYS A 704 -3.87 -10.87 7.39
C LYS A 704 -5.37 -10.88 7.05
N LEU A 705 -5.76 -11.69 6.09
CA LEU A 705 -7.15 -11.90 5.75
C LEU A 705 -7.78 -12.80 6.82
N LYS A 706 -8.67 -12.23 7.64
CA LYS A 706 -9.43 -12.98 8.65
C LYS A 706 -10.54 -13.77 7.92
N ILE A 707 -10.25 -14.99 7.53
CA ILE A 707 -11.28 -15.92 7.06
C ILE A 707 -12.01 -16.43 8.31
N ASN A 708 -13.12 -15.80 8.68
CA ASN A 708 -13.92 -16.25 9.82
C ASN A 708 -14.44 -17.68 9.55
N ASN A 709 -14.07 -18.62 10.43
CA ASN A 709 -14.53 -20.00 10.53
C ASN A 709 -14.84 -20.71 9.22
N LEU A 710 -13.80 -21.34 8.67
CA LEU A 710 -13.87 -22.35 7.62
C LEU A 710 -14.60 -23.65 8.04
N ALA A 711 -14.98 -23.81 9.31
CA ALA A 711 -15.84 -24.87 9.81
C ALA A 711 -17.19 -24.31 10.29
N LYS A 712 -18.21 -24.31 9.43
CA LYS A 712 -19.63 -24.55 9.81
C LYS A 712 -20.48 -24.91 8.58
N ASN A 713 -20.05 -25.95 7.87
CA ASN A 713 -20.96 -26.88 7.18
C ASN A 713 -20.94 -28.22 7.94
N ILE A 714 -21.10 -28.16 9.26
CA ILE A 714 -21.62 -29.29 10.02
C ILE A 714 -23.06 -28.91 10.30
N ASP A 715 -23.99 -29.73 9.82
CA ASP A 715 -25.41 -29.67 10.15
C ASP A 715 -25.58 -29.31 11.63
N LEU A 716 -25.97 -28.05 11.89
CA LEU A 716 -26.43 -27.65 13.20
C LEU A 716 -27.85 -28.18 13.33
N ASP A 717 -27.89 -29.38 13.90
CA ASP A 717 -29.03 -30.05 14.49
C ASP A 717 -30.11 -29.06 14.97
N ASP A 718 -31.35 -29.32 14.54
CA ASP A 718 -32.55 -28.46 14.55
C ASP A 718 -33.13 -28.15 15.96
N SER A 719 -32.27 -28.05 16.97
CA SER A 719 -32.66 -27.94 18.39
C SER A 719 -32.63 -26.51 18.95
N ILE A 720 -32.00 -25.55 18.25
CA ILE A 720 -31.96 -24.14 18.69
C ILE A 720 -33.14 -23.33 18.12
N TRP A 721 -33.75 -23.77 17.02
CA TRP A 721 -34.91 -23.10 16.41
C TRP A 721 -36.24 -23.42 17.12
N GLN A 722 -36.36 -24.57 17.79
CA GLN A 722 -37.56 -24.90 18.58
C GLN A 722 -37.68 -24.11 19.90
N ASN A 723 -36.57 -23.58 20.44
CA ASN A 723 -36.60 -22.81 21.69
C ASN A 723 -37.00 -21.33 21.49
N ARG A 724 -36.92 -20.79 20.27
CA ARG A 724 -37.49 -19.46 19.95
C ARG A 724 -39.01 -19.47 19.83
N LYS A 725 -39.62 -20.61 19.48
CA LYS A 725 -41.10 -20.78 19.43
C LYS A 725 -41.77 -20.86 20.81
N LYS A 726 -41.01 -21.04 21.90
CA LYS A 726 -41.53 -21.05 23.28
C LYS A 726 -41.47 -19.69 23.99
N LEU A 727 -40.79 -18.69 23.42
CA LEU A 727 -40.66 -17.35 24.03
C LEU A 727 -41.47 -16.26 23.31
N SER A 728 -42.12 -16.55 22.18
CA SER A 728 -43.04 -15.62 21.50
C SER A 728 -44.51 -15.79 21.93
N LYS A 729 -44.80 -16.51 23.02
CA LYS A 729 -46.18 -16.81 23.47
C LYS A 729 -46.79 -15.81 24.45
N ASN A 730 -46.10 -14.73 24.83
CA ASN A 730 -46.54 -13.82 25.90
C ASN A 730 -46.51 -12.33 25.54
N LEU A 731 -46.77 -11.92 24.29
CA LEU A 731 -47.07 -10.52 23.96
C LEU A 731 -48.14 -10.47 22.86
N GLU A 732 -49.25 -9.78 23.13
CA GLU A 732 -50.46 -9.74 22.30
C GLU A 732 -50.23 -9.12 20.91
N GLU A 733 -50.73 -9.82 19.88
CA GLU A 733 -50.65 -9.45 18.44
C GLU A 733 -51.51 -8.23 18.04
N SER A 734 -52.13 -7.52 18.98
CA SER A 734 -53.07 -6.44 18.69
C SER A 734 -52.43 -5.08 18.39
N ASN A 735 -51.12 -4.91 18.60
CA ASN A 735 -50.42 -3.63 18.37
C ASN A 735 -49.43 -3.62 17.19
N LEU A 736 -49.10 -4.77 16.59
CA LEU A 736 -48.22 -4.81 15.41
C LEU A 736 -48.96 -4.55 14.08
N ALA A 737 -50.27 -4.79 14.04
CA ALA A 737 -51.10 -4.55 12.86
C ALA A 737 -51.38 -3.06 12.57
N ARG A 738 -51.05 -2.16 13.50
CA ARG A 738 -51.28 -0.71 13.36
C ARG A 738 -50.08 0.08 12.84
N ILE A 739 -48.90 -0.55 12.77
CA ILE A 739 -47.65 0.10 12.34
C ILE A 739 -47.24 -0.34 10.92
N ILE A 740 -47.72 -1.49 10.44
CA ILE A 740 -47.36 -2.04 9.11
C ILE A 740 -48.42 -1.71 8.03
N GLY A 741 -49.49 -1.00 8.40
CA GLY A 741 -50.60 -0.63 7.50
C GLY A 741 -50.41 0.63 6.66
N HIS A 742 -49.21 1.21 6.60
CA HIS A 742 -48.88 2.28 5.65
C HIS A 742 -47.65 1.87 4.87
N ASN A 743 -47.83 1.05 3.83
CA ASN A 743 -47.14 1.15 2.55
C ASN A 743 -47.52 -0.03 1.66
N ARG A 744 -48.01 0.32 0.46
CA ARG A 744 -48.51 -0.51 -0.67
C ARG A 744 -50.03 -0.68 -0.66
N LEU A 745 -50.78 -0.36 -1.71
CA LEU A 745 -50.54 0.09 -3.09
C LEU A 745 -51.88 0.70 -3.56
N ASP A 746 -51.86 1.68 -4.45
CA ASP A 746 -52.88 1.76 -5.49
C ASP A 746 -52.25 2.31 -6.77
N ASP A 747 -52.60 1.61 -7.84
CA ASP A 747 -52.02 1.60 -9.18
C ASP A 747 -52.70 2.63 -10.11
N ILE A 748 -51.99 2.98 -11.19
CA ILE A 748 -52.48 3.50 -12.49
C ILE A 748 -52.86 5.00 -12.59
N ARG A 749 -51.99 5.76 -13.27
CA ARG A 749 -52.29 6.45 -14.55
C ARG A 749 -51.02 6.97 -15.21
N LEU A 750 -50.69 6.37 -16.36
CA LEU A 750 -49.72 6.86 -17.34
C LEU A 750 -50.18 8.22 -17.89
N GLY A 751 -49.32 9.23 -17.75
CA GLY A 751 -49.46 10.55 -18.36
C GLY A 751 -48.13 10.96 -18.99
N SER A 752 -48.07 10.86 -20.32
CA SER A 752 -47.01 11.33 -21.20
C SER A 752 -46.85 12.86 -21.13
N ALA A 753 -45.61 13.35 -21.00
CA ALA A 753 -45.25 14.72 -21.38
C ALA A 753 -43.74 14.83 -21.71
N ASP A 754 -43.40 14.38 -22.91
CA ASP A 754 -42.33 14.95 -23.74
C ASP A 754 -42.72 16.41 -24.05
N ASN A 755 -42.03 17.40 -23.47
CA ASN A 755 -42.22 18.82 -23.82
C ASN A 755 -40.98 19.40 -24.50
N PHE A 756 -40.66 18.87 -25.69
CA PHE A 756 -39.90 19.59 -26.71
C PHE A 756 -40.51 19.27 -28.06
N SER A 757 -40.89 20.28 -28.84
CA SER A 757 -41.38 20.06 -30.20
C SER A 757 -40.27 19.50 -31.08
N SER A 758 -40.63 18.73 -32.11
CA SER A 758 -39.68 18.20 -33.11
C SER A 758 -38.85 19.31 -33.77
N GLU A 759 -39.42 20.50 -33.93
CA GLU A 759 -38.70 21.70 -34.40
C GLU A 759 -37.63 22.17 -33.40
N GLN A 760 -37.92 22.18 -32.09
CA GLN A 760 -36.94 22.56 -31.06
C GLN A 760 -35.81 21.53 -30.90
N LYS A 761 -36.09 20.24 -31.10
CA LYS A 761 -35.07 19.18 -31.08
C LYS A 761 -34.14 19.31 -32.30
N ASN A 762 -34.66 19.68 -33.46
CA ASN A 762 -33.87 19.92 -34.67
C ASN A 762 -33.04 21.21 -34.57
N GLU A 763 -33.57 22.29 -34.00
CA GLU A 763 -32.82 23.55 -33.77
C GLU A 763 -31.65 23.36 -32.79
N PHE A 764 -31.87 22.56 -31.73
CA PHE A 764 -30.80 22.21 -30.78
C PHE A 764 -29.71 21.34 -31.43
N PHE A 765 -30.12 20.43 -32.33
CA PHE A 765 -29.22 19.54 -33.08
C PHE A 765 -28.38 20.31 -34.11
N GLU A 766 -28.99 21.23 -34.87
CA GLU A 766 -28.27 22.08 -35.83
C GLU A 766 -27.35 23.10 -35.14
N SER A 767 -27.73 23.66 -33.99
CA SER A 767 -26.84 24.54 -33.20
C SER A 767 -25.61 23.80 -32.64
N SER A 768 -25.74 22.48 -32.45
CA SER A 768 -24.67 21.62 -31.94
C SER A 768 -23.74 21.15 -33.07
N LEU A 769 -24.26 20.93 -34.29
CA LEU A 769 -23.45 20.61 -35.47
C LEU A 769 -22.58 21.79 -35.93
N ASN A 770 -23.11 23.02 -35.94
CA ASN A 770 -22.35 24.22 -36.29
C ASN A 770 -21.19 24.52 -35.32
N LYS A 771 -21.23 23.97 -34.10
CA LYS A 771 -20.11 24.03 -33.14
C LYS A 771 -19.02 22.99 -33.43
N ILE A 772 -19.34 21.90 -34.13
CA ILE A 772 -18.40 20.84 -34.51
C ILE A 772 -17.56 21.24 -35.73
N GLU A 773 -18.16 21.94 -36.71
CA GLU A 773 -17.46 22.38 -37.93
C GLU A 773 -16.34 23.41 -37.68
N ASN A 774 -16.33 24.09 -36.52
CA ASN A 774 -15.32 25.08 -36.15
C ASN A 774 -14.26 24.56 -35.17
N THR A 775 -14.18 23.24 -34.95
CA THR A 775 -13.27 22.64 -33.96
C THR A 775 -11.91 22.27 -34.56
N PRO A 776 -10.77 22.71 -33.99
CA PRO A 776 -9.44 22.42 -34.54
C PRO A 776 -9.08 20.92 -34.51
N ALA A 777 -8.39 20.45 -35.56
CA ALA A 777 -8.22 19.03 -35.91
C ALA A 777 -7.59 18.11 -34.83
N PHE A 778 -6.90 18.64 -33.82
CA PHE A 778 -6.27 17.81 -32.78
C PHE A 778 -7.27 17.25 -31.74
N LEU A 779 -8.52 17.71 -31.73
CA LEU A 779 -9.59 17.24 -30.82
C LEU A 779 -10.48 16.12 -31.42
N MET A 780 -10.27 15.74 -32.69
CA MET A 780 -11.06 14.73 -33.41
C MET A 780 -11.17 13.33 -32.75
N PRO A 781 -10.16 12.79 -32.05
CA PRO A 781 -10.27 11.46 -31.44
C PRO A 781 -11.36 11.36 -30.35
N LYS A 782 -11.64 12.46 -29.64
CA LYS A 782 -12.64 12.48 -28.54
C LYS A 782 -14.09 12.64 -29.03
N ILE A 783 -14.27 13.16 -30.24
CA ILE A 783 -15.59 13.31 -30.87
C ILE A 783 -16.05 11.96 -31.43
N GLY A 784 -15.12 11.11 -31.89
CA GLY A 784 -15.41 9.74 -32.32
C GLY A 784 -16.09 8.90 -31.23
N ASP A 785 -15.59 8.96 -29.99
CA ASP A 785 -16.19 8.24 -28.85
C ASP A 785 -17.58 8.76 -28.50
N PHE A 786 -17.79 10.08 -28.60
CA PHE A 786 -19.11 10.67 -28.37
C PHE A 786 -20.12 10.24 -29.45
N CYS A 787 -19.75 10.32 -30.73
CA CYS A 787 -20.58 9.87 -31.84
C CYS A 787 -20.87 8.36 -31.79
N PHE A 788 -19.88 7.55 -31.40
CA PHE A 788 -20.04 6.11 -31.22
C PHE A 788 -21.03 5.77 -30.10
N ASN A 789 -20.96 6.46 -28.97
CA ASN A 789 -21.88 6.27 -27.86
C ASN A 789 -23.31 6.74 -28.19
N VAL A 790 -23.44 7.83 -28.95
CA VAL A 790 -24.75 8.29 -29.44
C VAL A 790 -25.35 7.30 -30.43
N LEU A 791 -24.58 6.81 -31.41
CA LEU A 791 -25.02 5.79 -32.37
C LEU A 791 -25.40 4.48 -31.67
N LYS A 792 -24.62 4.06 -30.67
CA LYS A 792 -24.93 2.91 -29.82
C LYS A 792 -26.26 3.10 -29.08
N SER A 793 -26.54 4.30 -28.57
CA SER A 793 -27.84 4.58 -27.92
C SER A 793 -29.03 4.57 -28.90
N MET A 794 -28.81 4.98 -30.16
CA MET A 794 -29.85 4.96 -31.20
C MET A 794 -30.13 3.54 -31.71
N LEU A 795 -29.08 2.71 -31.87
CA LEU A 795 -29.21 1.30 -32.27
C LEU A 795 -29.90 0.45 -31.20
N VAL A 796 -29.66 0.72 -29.91
CA VAL A 796 -30.37 0.03 -28.81
C VAL A 796 -31.88 0.32 -28.82
N LYS A 797 -32.30 1.51 -29.30
CA LYS A 797 -33.73 1.85 -29.44
C LYS A 797 -34.40 1.29 -30.69
N GLN A 798 -33.65 0.88 -31.73
CA GLN A 798 -34.22 0.29 -32.95
C GLN A 798 -34.46 -1.22 -32.86
N ASN A 799 -33.93 -1.91 -31.84
CA ASN A 799 -34.22 -3.33 -31.61
C ASN A 799 -35.51 -3.59 -30.79
N GLU A 800 -36.28 -2.54 -30.47
CA GLU A 800 -37.58 -2.65 -29.78
C GLU A 800 -38.78 -2.24 -30.66
N ASN A 801 -38.63 -2.15 -31.99
CA ASN A 801 -39.74 -2.03 -32.95
C ASN A 801 -39.62 -3.01 -34.12
#